data_AF-A0A7C4UN05-F1
#
_entry.id   AF-A0A7C4UN05-F1
#
_cell.length_a   1.000
_cell.length_b   1.000
_cell.length_c   1.000
_cell.angle_alpha   90.00
_cell.angle_beta   90.00
_cell.angle_gamma   90.00
#
_symmetry.space_group_name_H-M   'P 1'
#
loop_
_entity.id
_entity.type
_entity.pdbx_description
1 polymer ?
#
loop_
_entity_poly.entity_id
_entity_poly.type
_entity_poly.pdbx_seq_one_letter_code
_entity_poly.pdbx_strand_id
1 'polypeptide(L)'
;MRGKLLLWFMLFSFSGTVLAYEAPGYGTKYFMPVEEVITPHIKWLKPSVQEPIKVLFLGYRLNGGFREIVEISQRMDIKYDVFASDTAYTYLQPHYAIPKGITTELYDTILKEKLSGNYDVIVSGIGWNTLPLWAKYELLKKIKEGTNFLYYQASSQDTDEYLNRATTKPISVDLQFVFPYKGLPAFEKYKSFDEFINTIFSGYSFGNGKIFILKNYVGGGAMQMLCPVKTKTGMETDYSDYDYYLAFIIKCIQYAAGKQPECKIKGADYVKADYGKELNIEFNVDSQKEKNINYNFVIRKKSGEQVITGEKNVKINTGRNTIVLNCGNLPAGLYYADIWLKEKDKIIDFGSCLLDIVSEQNIDTIEMKTSLKKEENINGKIILKPPEGNLSLKIEHRDNFNRLLQQQTLPVNNKEIIFTLPPSHYLTVINHLEVQLIKDGKTIAEKKQKFLISNIEPKNDFRTILWCAPITTAYTSYHLYNIFYKAGIDTIYPLFADIITMANLDFIGICDSATPFFSDRKSPRDPSDHVRLPCLSDPETLKKLEDALNKDIDKVKEFSVSEFTMGDELHFALGNNELCFSPHCQKKFQDFLGSEYKTIQNLNKEYNSNYASFSDVKPITFQQAMQNSDLIPLWVDYRRCMEDVWAGTYKYAADIIKKKIPYARVGYEGTDAEINTFRATDFYKMMNAINLNGCYTRPFIDHAIKDFAQPGSLLSFGWSGGYDFCRNSKLFNYYFEWRNLFKGANCAFLWTGFPGQNLSITASDFSFYDFFKINLAQLNEIKNGIGKIFMESKREDDQTAILYSASSVHMATLSPRFPTMQQVLDSLITAMEDTHRQFKIISYKQLEEGILGSGNFKFLYLPFTQSLSQKEATEIIEFVRNGGTLIADLRPGVCDEHGKPYNKGILDEVFGISQNTKNRAGAEKANITISAPGFPKKIPATTIDSTLGLAAGQAKGYAENVPVMVVNSYGKGQAILLNFTMKEYASVKGELEKGKLEINAENAMILKKFFDDMWTFAGNKKCISVSPDNIPGLKIYRYKSGNNIYLGILQEVDESIADKEFKAELVLPQKGYVYDTREGKFLGYTNKINTTFCPIKPRVYSLLPYKVNGINLTVPVTVSQGETFSYSAEILASSSPGFHVFHVVLFSPSGEEVKYYSKNMSTINGKIQDKIFLALNETKGTWKIKITDVATGIFEEKTFNIK
;
A
#
# COMPACT_ATOMS: atom_id res chain seq x y z
N MET A 1 -39.12 -31.83 31.09
CA MET A 1 -38.51 -31.09 29.96
C MET A 1 -38.22 -32.01 28.77
N ARG A 2 -39.24 -32.66 28.17
CA ARG A 2 -39.08 -33.51 26.97
C ARG A 2 -40.01 -33.12 25.81
N GLY A 3 -40.72 -31.99 25.92
CA GLY A 3 -41.63 -31.47 24.89
C GLY A 3 -41.15 -30.21 24.15
N LYS A 4 -39.96 -29.67 24.47
CA LYS A 4 -39.42 -28.46 23.83
C LYS A 4 -38.23 -28.69 22.88
N LEU A 5 -37.71 -29.91 22.80
CA LEU A 5 -36.58 -30.23 21.91
C LEU A 5 -37.01 -30.63 20.49
N LEU A 6 -38.26 -31.09 20.30
CA LEU A 6 -38.75 -31.49 18.98
C LEU A 6 -39.21 -30.32 18.10
N LEU A 7 -39.61 -29.18 18.68
CA LEU A 7 -40.00 -28.00 17.89
C LEU A 7 -38.80 -27.23 17.30
N TRP A 8 -37.58 -27.44 17.82
CA TRP A 8 -36.37 -26.83 17.27
C TRP A 8 -35.79 -27.63 16.10
N PHE A 9 -36.05 -28.94 16.01
CA PHE A 9 -35.59 -29.78 14.90
C PHE A 9 -36.55 -29.80 13.70
N MET A 10 -37.86 -29.58 13.88
CA MET A 10 -38.82 -29.55 12.76
C MET A 10 -38.90 -28.22 12.00
N LEU A 11 -38.29 -27.14 12.51
CA LEU A 11 -38.16 -25.88 11.78
C LEU A 11 -36.95 -25.85 10.82
N PHE A 12 -36.10 -26.88 10.83
CA PHE A 12 -34.94 -27.01 9.94
C PHE A 12 -35.14 -27.95 8.75
N SER A 13 -36.32 -28.56 8.59
CA SER A 13 -36.57 -29.58 7.56
C SER A 13 -37.29 -29.09 6.30
N PHE A 14 -37.31 -27.78 6.01
CA PHE A 14 -37.74 -27.22 4.72
C PHE A 14 -36.94 -25.97 4.32
N SER A 15 -35.62 -26.10 4.29
CA SER A 15 -34.74 -25.25 3.47
C SER A 15 -33.49 -26.07 3.21
N GLY A 16 -33.24 -26.44 1.95
CA GLY A 16 -32.00 -27.14 1.59
C GLY A 16 -30.81 -26.31 2.07
N THR A 17 -30.13 -26.78 3.10
CA THR A 17 -28.86 -26.23 3.55
C THR A 17 -27.82 -26.55 2.49
N VAL A 18 -27.64 -25.62 1.55
CA VAL A 18 -26.41 -25.53 0.75
C VAL A 18 -25.27 -25.42 1.75
N LEU A 19 -24.35 -26.38 1.75
CA LEU A 19 -23.12 -26.28 2.53
C LEU A 19 -22.37 -25.05 2.02
N ALA A 20 -22.19 -24.04 2.88
CA ALA A 20 -21.38 -22.89 2.51
C ALA A 20 -19.91 -23.35 2.42
N TYR A 21 -19.35 -23.37 1.21
CA TYR A 21 -17.93 -23.65 1.01
C TYR A 21 -17.09 -22.48 1.53
N GLU A 22 -16.01 -22.78 2.24
CA GLU A 22 -15.08 -21.78 2.78
C GLU A 22 -13.66 -22.11 2.36
N ALA A 23 -12.91 -21.08 1.94
CA ALA A 23 -11.48 -21.21 1.68
C ALA A 23 -10.68 -20.79 2.92
N PRO A 24 -9.67 -21.57 3.36
CA PRO A 24 -8.85 -21.24 4.52
C PRO A 24 -8.25 -19.83 4.41
N GLY A 25 -8.44 -19.01 5.46
CA GLY A 25 -7.98 -17.62 5.52
C GLY A 25 -8.80 -16.60 4.71
N TYR A 26 -9.82 -17.06 3.96
CA TYR A 26 -10.64 -16.21 3.09
C TYR A 26 -12.15 -16.28 3.36
N GLY A 27 -12.62 -17.37 3.97
CA GLY A 27 -14.03 -17.60 4.25
C GLY A 27 -14.84 -17.86 2.98
N THR A 28 -16.14 -17.58 3.06
CA THR A 28 -17.13 -17.83 1.99
C THR A 28 -16.97 -16.90 0.78
N LYS A 29 -16.44 -15.69 0.98
CA LYS A 29 -16.19 -14.67 -0.06
C LYS A 29 -15.27 -15.14 -1.18
N TYR A 30 -14.52 -16.22 -0.95
CA TYR A 30 -13.69 -16.85 -1.98
C TYR A 30 -14.52 -17.49 -3.09
N PHE A 31 -15.63 -18.14 -2.74
CA PHE A 31 -16.46 -18.93 -3.66
C PHE A 31 -17.71 -18.21 -4.12
N MET A 32 -18.23 -17.28 -3.32
CA MET A 32 -19.46 -16.56 -3.62
C MET A 32 -19.31 -15.06 -3.36
N PRO A 33 -19.88 -14.20 -4.22
CA PRO A 33 -19.88 -12.77 -3.97
C PRO A 33 -20.79 -12.39 -2.80
N VAL A 34 -20.47 -11.24 -2.20
CA VAL A 34 -21.36 -10.52 -1.29
C VAL A 34 -21.71 -9.15 -1.87
N GLU A 35 -22.88 -8.62 -1.49
CA GLU A 35 -23.38 -7.31 -1.95
C GLU A 35 -22.99 -6.17 -0.97
N GLU A 36 -21.98 -6.36 -0.12
CA GLU A 36 -21.50 -5.35 0.87
C GLU A 36 -21.13 -4.01 0.21
N VAL A 37 -20.54 -4.07 -0.99
CA VAL A 37 -20.05 -2.90 -1.72
C VAL A 37 -21.08 -2.43 -2.74
N ILE A 38 -21.59 -1.20 -2.53
CA ILE A 38 -22.52 -0.53 -3.44
C ILE A 38 -21.78 0.58 -4.20
N THR A 39 -21.79 0.50 -5.53
CA THR A 39 -21.28 1.53 -6.45
C THR A 39 -22.41 2.47 -6.87
N PRO A 40 -22.14 3.70 -7.32
CA PRO A 40 -23.16 4.51 -7.99
C PRO A 40 -23.75 3.77 -9.19
N HIS A 41 -25.07 3.71 -9.30
CA HIS A 41 -25.73 2.93 -10.34
C HIS A 41 -27.15 3.43 -10.66
N ILE A 42 -27.65 3.02 -11.82
CA ILE A 42 -29.05 3.17 -12.22
C ILE A 42 -29.80 1.87 -11.92
N LYS A 43 -30.85 1.94 -11.09
CA LYS A 43 -31.73 0.79 -10.82
C LYS A 43 -32.66 0.55 -12.02
N TRP A 44 -32.26 -0.35 -12.91
CA TRP A 44 -33.00 -0.62 -14.15
C TRP A 44 -34.29 -1.42 -13.93
N LEU A 45 -34.24 -2.47 -13.12
CA LEU A 45 -35.32 -3.43 -12.91
C LEU A 45 -35.35 -3.96 -11.46
N LYS A 46 -35.06 -3.08 -10.49
CA LYS A 46 -35.04 -3.38 -9.04
C LYS A 46 -35.76 -2.28 -8.24
N PRO A 47 -36.92 -2.55 -7.60
CA PRO A 47 -37.65 -3.81 -7.62
C PRO A 47 -38.43 -4.03 -8.94
N SER A 48 -38.58 -5.28 -9.37
CA SER A 48 -39.34 -5.71 -10.55
C SER A 48 -40.78 -6.09 -10.21
N VAL A 49 -41.72 -5.90 -11.14
CA VAL A 49 -43.07 -6.51 -11.05
C VAL A 49 -43.02 -8.02 -11.23
N GLN A 50 -42.03 -8.51 -11.95
CA GLN A 50 -41.85 -9.93 -12.20
C GLN A 50 -41.20 -10.61 -11.00
N GLU A 51 -41.52 -11.90 -10.82
CA GLU A 51 -40.80 -12.73 -9.86
C GLU A 51 -39.30 -12.79 -10.19
N PRO A 52 -38.41 -12.70 -9.18
CA PRO A 52 -36.97 -12.72 -9.38
C PRO A 52 -36.52 -13.85 -10.30
N ILE A 53 -35.65 -13.53 -11.26
CA ILE A 53 -35.12 -14.52 -12.20
C ILE A 53 -34.12 -15.40 -11.45
N LYS A 54 -34.28 -16.73 -11.55
CA LYS A 54 -33.33 -17.69 -10.99
C LYS A 54 -32.18 -17.89 -11.96
N VAL A 55 -30.99 -17.44 -11.59
CA VAL A 55 -29.81 -17.44 -12.46
C VAL A 55 -28.69 -18.27 -11.85
N LEU A 56 -28.07 -19.14 -12.64
CA LEU A 56 -26.74 -19.66 -12.32
C LEU A 56 -25.71 -18.90 -13.15
N PHE A 57 -24.81 -18.17 -12.49
CA PHE A 57 -23.67 -17.57 -13.15
C PHE A 57 -22.49 -18.56 -13.18
N LEU A 58 -21.96 -18.81 -14.38
CA LEU A 58 -20.64 -19.40 -14.58
C LEU A 58 -19.66 -18.24 -14.80
N GLY A 59 -19.03 -17.79 -13.71
CA GLY A 59 -18.11 -16.66 -13.69
C GLY A 59 -16.68 -17.06 -13.37
N TYR A 60 -15.85 -16.06 -13.09
CA TYR A 60 -14.47 -16.27 -12.67
C TYR A 60 -14.10 -15.41 -11.46
N ARG A 61 -13.09 -15.85 -10.70
CA ARG A 61 -12.69 -15.25 -9.43
C ARG A 61 -11.60 -14.19 -9.57
N LEU A 62 -10.51 -14.52 -10.27
CA LEU A 62 -9.32 -13.66 -10.33
C LEU A 62 -9.64 -12.33 -11.01
N ASN A 63 -8.97 -11.27 -10.57
CA ASN A 63 -9.11 -9.92 -11.11
C ASN A 63 -10.55 -9.37 -11.04
N GLY A 64 -11.32 -9.74 -10.02
CA GLY A 64 -12.62 -9.14 -9.72
C GLY A 64 -13.79 -9.61 -10.57
N GLY A 65 -13.73 -10.80 -11.17
CA GLY A 65 -14.80 -11.30 -12.05
C GLY A 65 -16.19 -11.40 -11.41
N PHE A 66 -16.29 -11.48 -10.08
CA PHE A 66 -17.59 -11.43 -9.41
C PHE A 66 -18.24 -10.06 -9.43
N ARG A 67 -17.47 -8.99 -9.64
CA ARG A 67 -17.99 -7.63 -9.53
C ARG A 67 -19.20 -7.40 -10.42
N GLU A 68 -19.14 -7.84 -11.68
CA GLU A 68 -20.26 -7.62 -12.60
C GLU A 68 -21.54 -8.38 -12.21
N ILE A 69 -21.42 -9.55 -11.55
CA ILE A 69 -22.58 -10.27 -11.00
C ILE A 69 -23.25 -9.41 -9.92
N VAL A 70 -22.46 -8.81 -9.04
CA VAL A 70 -22.95 -7.87 -8.03
C VAL A 70 -23.56 -6.63 -8.67
N GLU A 71 -22.93 -6.05 -9.70
CA GLU A 71 -23.46 -4.91 -10.44
C GLU A 71 -24.82 -5.22 -11.08
N ILE A 72 -25.01 -6.42 -11.63
CA ILE A 72 -26.31 -6.88 -12.16
C ILE A 72 -27.33 -7.04 -11.03
N SER A 73 -26.96 -7.68 -9.92
CA SER A 73 -27.85 -7.90 -8.76
C SER A 73 -28.34 -6.60 -8.12
N GLN A 74 -27.55 -5.53 -8.19
CA GLN A 74 -27.91 -4.20 -7.69
C GLN A 74 -28.88 -3.46 -8.62
N ARG A 75 -29.00 -3.90 -9.89
CA ARG A 75 -29.81 -3.26 -10.93
C ARG A 75 -31.05 -4.04 -11.34
N MET A 76 -31.09 -5.36 -11.12
CA MET A 76 -32.27 -6.20 -11.38
C MET A 76 -32.57 -7.17 -10.23
N ASP A 77 -33.84 -7.51 -10.02
CA ASP A 77 -34.22 -8.55 -9.07
C ASP A 77 -33.88 -9.96 -9.61
N ILE A 78 -32.87 -10.58 -9.02
CA ILE A 78 -32.42 -11.94 -9.31
C ILE A 78 -32.25 -12.74 -8.02
N LYS A 79 -32.46 -14.05 -8.13
CA LYS A 79 -31.97 -15.04 -7.16
C LYS A 79 -30.87 -15.82 -7.87
N TYR A 80 -29.64 -15.71 -7.39
CA TYR A 80 -28.53 -16.25 -8.13
C TYR A 80 -27.64 -17.18 -7.32
N ASP A 81 -27.08 -18.16 -8.03
CA ASP A 81 -25.94 -18.95 -7.61
C ASP A 81 -24.74 -18.61 -8.51
N VAL A 82 -23.54 -18.88 -8.01
CA VAL A 82 -22.31 -18.69 -8.75
C VAL A 82 -21.48 -19.98 -8.69
N PHE A 83 -20.96 -20.39 -9.84
CA PHE A 83 -19.75 -21.18 -9.93
C PHE A 83 -18.65 -20.29 -10.51
N ALA A 84 -17.44 -20.41 -9.97
CA ALA A 84 -16.30 -19.59 -10.34
C ALA A 84 -15.13 -20.44 -10.81
N SER A 85 -14.70 -20.27 -12.05
CA SER A 85 -13.34 -20.65 -12.44
C SER A 85 -12.33 -19.62 -11.91
N ASP A 86 -11.03 -19.88 -12.08
CA ASP A 86 -10.03 -18.88 -11.70
C ASP A 86 -10.01 -17.68 -12.66
N THR A 87 -9.99 -17.92 -13.97
CA THR A 87 -10.08 -16.83 -14.98
C THR A 87 -11.17 -17.13 -15.99
N ALA A 88 -11.49 -16.16 -16.85
CA ALA A 88 -12.40 -16.36 -17.97
C ALA A 88 -11.98 -17.51 -18.92
N TYR A 89 -10.72 -17.95 -18.88
CA TYR A 89 -10.14 -18.92 -19.81
C TYR A 89 -9.43 -20.10 -19.11
N THR A 90 -9.46 -20.15 -17.78
CA THR A 90 -8.73 -21.16 -16.99
C THR A 90 -9.61 -21.65 -15.86
N TYR A 91 -9.93 -22.94 -15.87
CA TYR A 91 -10.80 -23.57 -14.87
C TYR A 91 -10.22 -23.42 -13.46
N LEU A 92 -8.97 -23.86 -13.30
CA LEU A 92 -8.16 -23.76 -12.09
C LEU A 92 -6.70 -23.52 -12.51
N GLN A 93 -6.02 -22.54 -11.91
CA GLN A 93 -4.63 -22.19 -12.20
C GLN A 93 -3.63 -23.26 -11.66
N PRO A 94 -2.32 -23.15 -11.92
CA PRO A 94 -1.31 -23.98 -11.26
C PRO A 94 -1.21 -23.69 -9.75
N HIS A 95 -0.68 -24.65 -8.98
CA HIS A 95 -0.65 -24.66 -7.50
C HIS A 95 -0.16 -23.37 -6.81
N TYR A 96 0.74 -22.58 -7.41
CA TYR A 96 1.28 -21.37 -6.79
C TYR A 96 0.26 -20.21 -6.70
N ALA A 97 -0.78 -20.21 -7.53
CA ALA A 97 -1.78 -19.14 -7.59
C ALA A 97 -3.06 -19.45 -6.79
N ILE A 98 -3.06 -20.54 -6.02
CA ILE A 98 -4.27 -21.10 -5.40
C ILE A 98 -4.07 -21.28 -3.89
N PRO A 99 -5.07 -20.94 -3.05
CA PRO A 99 -5.00 -21.24 -1.63
C PRO A 99 -4.92 -22.75 -1.34
N LYS A 100 -4.31 -23.09 -0.19
CA LYS A 100 -4.21 -24.47 0.27
C LYS A 100 -5.61 -25.11 0.42
N GLY A 101 -5.75 -26.33 -0.08
CA GLY A 101 -6.99 -27.12 0.03
C GLY A 101 -7.96 -26.97 -1.15
N ILE A 102 -7.69 -26.09 -2.10
CA ILE A 102 -8.46 -25.97 -3.34
C ILE A 102 -7.89 -26.94 -4.37
N THR A 103 -8.76 -27.80 -4.91
CA THR A 103 -8.39 -28.80 -5.92
C THR A 103 -9.39 -28.83 -7.07
N THR A 104 -9.02 -29.48 -8.18
CA THR A 104 -9.94 -29.71 -9.31
C THR A 104 -11.17 -30.51 -8.86
N GLU A 105 -11.01 -31.49 -7.97
CA GLU A 105 -12.12 -32.29 -7.45
C GLU A 105 -13.11 -31.46 -6.63
N LEU A 106 -12.62 -30.47 -5.87
CA LEU A 106 -13.48 -29.54 -5.15
C LEU A 106 -14.27 -28.65 -6.12
N TYR A 107 -13.60 -28.07 -7.12
CA TYR A 107 -14.27 -27.27 -8.16
C TYR A 107 -15.31 -28.12 -8.92
N ASP A 108 -14.97 -29.35 -9.27
CA ASP A 108 -15.89 -30.29 -9.91
C ASP A 108 -17.10 -30.59 -9.01
N THR A 109 -16.89 -30.75 -7.70
CA THR A 109 -17.96 -31.00 -6.73
C THR A 109 -18.91 -29.81 -6.64
N ILE A 110 -18.36 -28.60 -6.50
CA ILE A 110 -19.14 -27.36 -6.46
C ILE A 110 -19.92 -27.19 -7.76
N LEU A 111 -19.28 -27.37 -8.92
CA LEU A 111 -19.93 -27.22 -10.21
C LEU A 111 -21.04 -28.26 -10.43
N LYS A 112 -20.82 -29.53 -10.03
CA LYS A 112 -21.88 -30.57 -10.07
C LYS A 112 -23.07 -30.18 -9.20
N GLU A 113 -22.82 -29.71 -7.99
CA GLU A 113 -23.87 -29.25 -7.08
C GLU A 113 -24.65 -28.08 -7.70
N LYS A 114 -23.95 -27.05 -8.20
CA LYS A 114 -24.60 -25.91 -8.85
C LYS A 114 -25.37 -26.32 -10.10
N LEU A 115 -24.81 -27.17 -10.97
CA LEU A 115 -25.54 -27.70 -12.12
C LEU A 115 -26.72 -28.58 -11.73
N SER A 116 -26.80 -29.15 -10.53
CA SER A 116 -27.99 -29.90 -10.11
C SER A 116 -29.21 -29.01 -9.84
N GLY A 117 -29.01 -27.71 -9.62
CA GLY A 117 -30.07 -26.73 -9.34
C GLY A 117 -31.01 -26.46 -10.51
N ASN A 118 -32.16 -25.86 -10.20
CA ASN A 118 -33.19 -25.46 -11.18
C ASN A 118 -33.15 -23.94 -11.40
N TYR A 119 -32.81 -23.51 -12.62
CA TYR A 119 -32.62 -22.12 -13.00
C TYR A 119 -33.48 -21.76 -14.21
N ASP A 120 -33.89 -20.50 -14.31
CA ASP A 120 -34.59 -19.97 -15.50
C ASP A 120 -33.58 -19.81 -16.65
N VAL A 121 -32.34 -19.41 -16.32
CA VAL A 121 -31.24 -19.24 -17.26
C VAL A 121 -29.90 -19.50 -16.58
N ILE A 122 -28.97 -20.12 -17.30
CA ILE A 122 -27.56 -20.22 -16.95
C ILE A 122 -26.81 -19.16 -17.76
N VAL A 123 -26.03 -18.30 -17.10
CA VAL A 123 -25.31 -17.19 -17.72
C VAL A 123 -23.81 -17.42 -17.56
N SER A 124 -23.06 -17.56 -18.66
CA SER A 124 -21.61 -17.77 -18.63
C SER A 124 -20.84 -16.55 -19.08
N GLY A 125 -19.99 -16.04 -18.19
CA GLY A 125 -18.93 -15.07 -18.52
C GLY A 125 -17.54 -15.70 -18.59
N ILE A 126 -17.46 -17.04 -18.52
CA ILE A 126 -16.25 -17.79 -18.85
C ILE A 126 -16.40 -18.40 -20.24
N GLY A 127 -15.27 -18.59 -20.92
CA GLY A 127 -15.24 -19.21 -22.23
C GLY A 127 -15.71 -20.67 -22.19
N TRP A 128 -16.38 -21.11 -23.25
CA TRP A 128 -16.84 -22.50 -23.40
C TRP A 128 -15.72 -23.51 -23.16
N ASN A 129 -14.53 -23.22 -23.69
CA ASN A 129 -13.37 -24.11 -23.59
C ASN A 129 -12.74 -24.16 -22.20
N THR A 130 -13.15 -23.30 -21.28
CA THR A 130 -12.76 -23.36 -19.86
C THR A 130 -13.42 -24.52 -19.13
N LEU A 131 -14.59 -24.96 -19.57
CA LEU A 131 -15.34 -26.02 -18.88
C LEU A 131 -14.72 -27.41 -19.15
N PRO A 132 -14.58 -28.27 -18.13
CA PRO A 132 -14.18 -29.65 -18.34
C PRO A 132 -15.25 -30.39 -19.17
N LEU A 133 -14.83 -31.44 -19.88
CA LEU A 133 -15.69 -32.15 -20.83
C LEU A 133 -16.99 -32.68 -20.20
N TRP A 134 -16.91 -33.20 -18.96
CA TRP A 134 -18.08 -33.68 -18.24
C TRP A 134 -19.09 -32.54 -17.96
N ALA A 135 -18.60 -31.34 -17.65
CA ALA A 135 -19.46 -30.19 -17.35
C ALA A 135 -20.12 -29.65 -18.61
N LYS A 136 -19.40 -29.65 -19.75
CA LYS A 136 -19.98 -29.34 -21.06
C LYS A 136 -21.15 -30.28 -21.39
N TYR A 137 -20.97 -31.57 -21.14
CA TYR A 137 -22.03 -32.57 -21.33
C TYR A 137 -23.25 -32.32 -20.44
N GLU A 138 -23.05 -32.16 -19.12
CA GLU A 138 -24.15 -31.91 -18.18
C GLU A 138 -24.88 -30.58 -18.47
N LEU A 139 -24.13 -29.54 -18.85
CA LEU A 139 -24.70 -28.26 -19.27
C LEU A 139 -25.58 -28.43 -20.52
N LEU A 140 -25.07 -29.07 -21.58
CA LEU A 140 -25.87 -29.35 -22.78
C LEU A 140 -27.10 -30.21 -22.47
N LYS A 141 -26.98 -31.18 -21.56
CA LYS A 141 -28.10 -32.00 -21.12
C LYS A 141 -29.20 -31.15 -20.46
N LYS A 142 -28.87 -30.28 -19.51
CA LYS A 142 -29.84 -29.35 -18.90
C LYS A 142 -30.47 -28.42 -19.93
N ILE A 143 -29.68 -27.95 -20.89
CA ILE A 143 -30.20 -27.10 -21.97
C ILE A 143 -31.23 -27.89 -22.79
N LYS A 144 -30.89 -29.11 -23.18
CA LYS A 144 -31.78 -30.00 -23.92
C LYS A 144 -33.07 -30.31 -23.15
N GLU A 145 -33.00 -30.42 -21.82
CA GLU A 145 -34.15 -30.67 -20.93
C GLU A 145 -35.06 -29.44 -20.75
N GLY A 146 -34.55 -28.22 -20.97
CA GLY A 146 -35.37 -27.00 -21.00
C GLY A 146 -34.76 -25.74 -20.36
N THR A 147 -33.56 -25.83 -19.77
CA THR A 147 -32.89 -24.64 -19.20
C THR A 147 -32.28 -23.78 -20.30
N ASN A 148 -32.46 -22.46 -20.28
CA ASN A 148 -31.83 -21.60 -21.29
C ASN A 148 -30.38 -21.26 -20.90
N PHE A 149 -29.51 -21.05 -21.90
CA PHE A 149 -28.11 -20.71 -21.71
C PHE A 149 -27.77 -19.42 -22.44
N LEU A 150 -27.12 -18.47 -21.76
CA LEU A 150 -26.62 -17.22 -22.31
C LEU A 150 -25.11 -17.17 -22.07
N TYR A 151 -24.29 -17.00 -23.12
CA TYR A 151 -22.85 -16.83 -22.92
C TYR A 151 -22.23 -15.81 -23.88
N TYR A 152 -21.13 -15.19 -23.42
CA TYR A 152 -20.30 -14.33 -24.25
C TYR A 152 -19.20 -15.15 -24.94
N GLN A 153 -19.19 -15.11 -26.28
CA GLN A 153 -18.17 -15.77 -27.09
C GLN A 153 -17.03 -14.77 -27.38
N ALA A 154 -15.95 -14.88 -26.59
CA ALA A 154 -14.81 -13.97 -26.67
C ALA A 154 -14.03 -14.04 -27.99
N SER A 155 -13.98 -15.23 -28.60
CA SER A 155 -13.36 -15.44 -29.91
C SER A 155 -14.09 -16.54 -30.68
N SER A 156 -13.92 -16.57 -32.01
CA SER A 156 -14.44 -17.67 -32.84
C SER A 156 -13.84 -19.03 -32.49
N GLN A 157 -12.72 -19.06 -31.76
CA GLN A 157 -12.08 -20.29 -31.28
C GLN A 157 -12.67 -20.78 -29.95
N ASP A 158 -13.49 -19.98 -29.26
CA ASP A 158 -14.18 -20.37 -28.04
C ASP A 158 -15.47 -21.16 -28.35
N THR A 159 -15.24 -22.34 -28.93
CA THR A 159 -16.23 -23.36 -29.28
C THR A 159 -15.53 -24.71 -29.41
N ASP A 160 -16.30 -25.80 -29.53
CA ASP A 160 -15.82 -27.14 -29.89
C ASP A 160 -16.88 -27.89 -30.71
N GLU A 161 -16.63 -29.17 -31.03
CA GLU A 161 -17.58 -29.98 -31.80
C GLU A 161 -18.95 -30.13 -31.11
N TYR A 162 -19.02 -30.06 -29.79
CA TYR A 162 -20.25 -30.24 -29.03
C TYR A 162 -21.12 -28.99 -29.11
N LEU A 163 -20.53 -27.82 -28.87
CA LEU A 163 -21.25 -26.56 -29.00
C LEU A 163 -21.70 -26.29 -30.43
N ASN A 164 -20.81 -26.54 -31.41
CA ASN A 164 -21.13 -26.39 -32.82
C ASN A 164 -22.33 -27.25 -33.24
N ARG A 165 -22.44 -28.49 -32.72
CA ARG A 165 -23.61 -29.35 -32.95
C ARG A 165 -24.87 -28.81 -32.25
N ALA A 166 -24.73 -28.26 -31.06
CA ALA A 166 -25.84 -27.69 -30.29
C ALA A 166 -26.39 -26.39 -30.91
N THR A 167 -25.60 -25.68 -31.71
CA THR A 167 -25.96 -24.41 -32.36
C THR A 167 -26.27 -24.54 -33.86
N THR A 168 -26.76 -25.70 -34.31
CA THR A 168 -27.09 -25.94 -35.73
C THR A 168 -28.46 -25.40 -36.17
N LYS A 169 -29.37 -25.13 -35.23
CA LYS A 169 -30.75 -24.69 -35.50
C LYS A 169 -30.97 -23.24 -35.03
N PRO A 170 -30.61 -22.23 -35.84
CA PRO A 170 -30.81 -20.83 -35.47
C PRO A 170 -32.30 -20.52 -35.27
N ILE A 171 -32.61 -19.64 -34.32
CA ILE A 171 -33.95 -19.08 -34.10
C ILE A 171 -33.92 -17.57 -34.32
N SER A 172 -35.05 -17.01 -34.75
CA SER A 172 -35.20 -15.56 -34.81
C SER A 172 -35.21 -14.98 -33.39
N VAL A 173 -34.40 -13.94 -33.17
CA VAL A 173 -34.30 -13.23 -31.89
C VAL A 173 -35.00 -11.88 -32.04
N ASP A 174 -36.23 -11.80 -31.52
CA ASP A 174 -37.02 -10.56 -31.49
C ASP A 174 -36.80 -9.79 -30.16
N LEU A 175 -35.55 -9.37 -29.92
CA LEU A 175 -35.20 -8.52 -28.77
C LEU A 175 -35.33 -7.05 -29.16
N GLN A 176 -36.54 -6.50 -29.02
CA GLN A 176 -36.85 -5.11 -29.33
C GLN A 176 -37.10 -4.30 -28.04
N PHE A 177 -36.35 -3.22 -27.85
CA PHE A 177 -36.51 -2.26 -26.76
C PHE A 177 -35.77 -0.95 -27.07
N VAL A 178 -36.03 0.12 -26.32
CA VAL A 178 -35.35 1.41 -26.53
C VAL A 178 -33.98 1.41 -25.85
N PHE A 179 -32.91 1.46 -26.64
CA PHE A 179 -31.52 1.33 -26.18
C PHE A 179 -30.60 2.35 -26.87
N PRO A 180 -29.79 3.14 -26.15
CA PRO A 180 -29.04 4.23 -26.74
C PRO A 180 -27.70 3.76 -27.33
N TYR A 181 -27.68 2.73 -28.18
CA TYR A 181 -26.45 2.10 -28.68
C TYR A 181 -25.52 3.07 -29.43
N LYS A 182 -26.07 4.08 -30.11
CA LYS A 182 -25.29 5.15 -30.78
C LYS A 182 -24.49 6.02 -29.81
N GLY A 183 -24.86 6.02 -28.53
CA GLY A 183 -24.18 6.81 -27.51
C GLY A 183 -23.03 6.06 -26.85
N LEU A 184 -22.86 4.77 -27.18
CA LEU A 184 -21.96 3.86 -26.47
C LEU A 184 -20.76 3.51 -27.37
N PRO A 185 -19.51 3.82 -26.97
CA PRO A 185 -18.33 3.67 -27.83
C PRO A 185 -18.16 2.28 -28.47
N ALA A 186 -18.48 1.21 -27.74
CA ALA A 186 -18.40 -0.15 -28.28
C ALA A 186 -19.43 -0.46 -29.40
N PHE A 187 -20.55 0.28 -29.45
CA PHE A 187 -21.72 0.00 -30.28
C PHE A 187 -22.08 1.14 -31.25
N GLU A 188 -21.49 2.32 -31.14
CA GLU A 188 -21.84 3.48 -31.98
C GLU A 188 -21.60 3.26 -33.49
N LYS A 189 -20.81 2.24 -33.84
CA LYS A 189 -20.51 1.84 -35.23
C LYS A 189 -21.70 1.29 -36.02
N TYR A 190 -22.77 0.84 -35.36
CA TYR A 190 -23.93 0.24 -36.04
C TYR A 190 -24.87 1.32 -36.58
N LYS A 191 -25.54 1.09 -37.72
CA LYS A 191 -26.39 2.10 -38.37
C LYS A 191 -27.81 2.12 -37.83
N SER A 192 -28.35 0.95 -37.48
CA SER A 192 -29.68 0.77 -36.88
C SER A 192 -29.64 -0.18 -35.69
N PHE A 193 -30.66 -0.12 -34.82
CA PHE A 193 -30.81 -1.06 -33.71
C PHE A 193 -30.95 -2.51 -34.18
N ASP A 194 -31.66 -2.74 -35.29
CA ASP A 194 -31.78 -4.07 -35.88
C ASP A 194 -30.43 -4.63 -36.35
N GLU A 195 -29.57 -3.80 -36.95
CA GLU A 195 -28.21 -4.20 -37.32
C GLU A 195 -27.40 -4.54 -36.07
N PHE A 196 -27.49 -3.71 -35.03
CA PHE A 196 -26.84 -3.93 -33.74
C PHE A 196 -27.24 -5.27 -33.11
N ILE A 197 -28.54 -5.51 -32.91
CA ILE A 197 -29.05 -6.73 -32.26
C ILE A 197 -28.72 -7.97 -33.08
N ASN A 198 -28.99 -7.97 -34.39
CA ASN A 198 -28.72 -9.14 -35.24
C ASN A 198 -27.23 -9.49 -35.32
N THR A 199 -26.35 -8.51 -35.14
CA THR A 199 -24.91 -8.73 -35.14
C THR A 199 -24.40 -9.24 -33.80
N ILE A 200 -24.91 -8.71 -32.69
CA ILE A 200 -24.35 -8.95 -31.35
C ILE A 200 -25.03 -10.11 -30.62
N PHE A 201 -26.32 -10.35 -30.85
CA PHE A 201 -27.11 -11.31 -30.09
C PHE A 201 -27.74 -12.38 -31.00
N SER A 202 -27.24 -13.61 -30.91
CA SER A 202 -27.72 -14.75 -31.71
C SER A 202 -28.41 -15.79 -30.84
N GLY A 203 -29.43 -16.47 -31.37
CA GLY A 203 -30.19 -17.51 -30.66
C GLY A 203 -30.26 -18.81 -31.45
N TYR A 204 -30.22 -19.93 -30.74
CA TYR A 204 -30.32 -21.29 -31.30
C TYR A 204 -31.24 -22.16 -30.44
N SER A 205 -31.99 -23.05 -31.08
CA SER A 205 -32.81 -24.05 -30.38
C SER A 205 -32.01 -25.33 -30.15
N PHE A 206 -32.08 -25.88 -28.93
CA PHE A 206 -31.43 -27.15 -28.60
C PHE A 206 -32.28 -27.96 -27.62
N GLY A 207 -32.95 -29.00 -28.13
CA GLY A 207 -33.96 -29.73 -27.36
C GLY A 207 -35.13 -28.83 -26.98
N ASN A 208 -35.49 -28.83 -25.69
CA ASN A 208 -36.54 -27.98 -25.13
C ASN A 208 -36.03 -26.59 -24.70
N GLY A 209 -34.71 -26.39 -24.62
CA GLY A 209 -34.09 -25.11 -24.24
C GLY A 209 -33.52 -24.35 -25.43
N LYS A 210 -32.91 -23.20 -25.11
CA LYS A 210 -32.32 -22.28 -26.08
C LYS A 210 -30.90 -21.89 -25.66
N ILE A 211 -30.04 -21.69 -26.65
CA ILE A 211 -28.68 -21.16 -26.50
C ILE A 211 -28.64 -19.77 -27.11
N PHE A 212 -28.23 -18.79 -26.31
CA PHE A 212 -28.04 -17.40 -26.70
C PHE A 212 -26.57 -17.02 -26.60
N ILE A 213 -26.07 -16.32 -27.63
CA ILE A 213 -24.64 -16.00 -27.77
C ILE A 213 -24.48 -14.50 -27.97
N LEU A 214 -23.67 -13.87 -27.11
CA LEU A 214 -23.16 -12.51 -27.29
C LEU A 214 -21.82 -12.54 -28.01
N LYS A 215 -21.63 -11.73 -29.06
CA LYS A 215 -20.40 -11.68 -29.88
C LYS A 215 -20.16 -10.29 -30.48
N ASN A 216 -19.04 -10.11 -31.20
CA ASN A 216 -18.71 -8.92 -32.00
C ASN A 216 -18.38 -7.62 -31.25
N TYR A 217 -18.02 -7.73 -29.97
CA TYR A 217 -17.31 -6.71 -29.20
C TYR A 217 -16.25 -7.39 -28.32
N VAL A 218 -15.26 -6.62 -27.87
CA VAL A 218 -14.30 -7.07 -26.86
C VAL A 218 -14.96 -6.90 -25.49
N GLY A 219 -15.51 -7.98 -24.98
CA GLY A 219 -15.96 -8.17 -23.60
C GLY A 219 -15.06 -9.19 -22.92
N GLY A 220 -15.33 -9.52 -21.66
CA GLY A 220 -14.56 -10.54 -20.94
C GLY A 220 -13.10 -10.14 -20.71
N GLY A 221 -12.84 -9.49 -19.58
CA GLY A 221 -11.51 -9.06 -19.12
C GLY A 221 -11.54 -8.83 -17.62
N ALA A 222 -10.44 -8.39 -16.98
CA ALA A 222 -10.45 -8.12 -15.55
C ALA A 222 -11.68 -7.30 -15.12
N MET A 223 -12.40 -7.78 -14.09
CA MET A 223 -13.60 -7.18 -13.48
C MET A 223 -14.89 -7.12 -14.32
N GLN A 224 -14.91 -7.56 -15.58
CA GLN A 224 -16.09 -7.53 -16.44
C GLN A 224 -16.25 -8.85 -17.22
N MET A 225 -17.45 -9.42 -17.19
CA MET A 225 -17.75 -10.74 -17.73
C MET A 225 -18.43 -10.67 -19.10
N LEU A 226 -19.49 -9.88 -19.18
CA LEU A 226 -20.46 -9.79 -20.27
C LEU A 226 -20.43 -8.41 -20.94
N CYS A 227 -20.10 -7.33 -20.22
CA CYS A 227 -20.06 -6.00 -20.83
C CYS A 227 -18.76 -5.75 -21.62
N PRO A 228 -18.77 -4.81 -22.60
CA PRO A 228 -17.57 -4.37 -23.28
C PRO A 228 -16.53 -3.75 -22.33
N VAL A 229 -15.25 -3.89 -22.68
CA VAL A 229 -14.15 -3.20 -22.00
C VAL A 229 -14.06 -1.74 -22.45
N LYS A 230 -13.46 -0.90 -21.60
CA LYS A 230 -13.16 0.50 -21.86
C LYS A 230 -12.09 0.62 -22.95
N THR A 231 -12.30 1.53 -23.91
CA THR A 231 -11.40 1.74 -25.05
C THR A 231 -10.53 3.00 -24.94
N LYS A 232 -10.83 3.88 -23.96
CA LYS A 232 -10.14 5.15 -23.73
C LYS A 232 -9.33 5.11 -22.42
N THR A 233 -8.51 6.13 -22.17
CA THR A 233 -7.83 6.32 -20.86
C THR A 233 -8.84 6.53 -19.74
N GLY A 234 -8.43 6.44 -18.47
CA GLY A 234 -9.32 6.70 -17.34
C GLY A 234 -9.94 8.10 -17.40
N MET A 235 -9.14 9.10 -17.76
CA MET A 235 -9.57 10.51 -17.84
C MET A 235 -10.50 10.82 -19.00
N GLU A 236 -10.47 10.06 -20.09
CA GLU A 236 -11.30 10.30 -21.28
C GLU A 236 -12.60 9.49 -21.30
N THR A 237 -12.83 8.68 -20.27
CA THR A 237 -13.97 7.77 -20.20
C THR A 237 -15.16 8.39 -19.47
N ASP A 238 -16.34 8.25 -20.08
CA ASP A 238 -17.63 8.49 -19.44
C ASP A 238 -18.08 7.21 -18.71
N TYR A 239 -17.96 7.20 -17.38
CA TYR A 239 -18.22 5.99 -16.59
C TYR A 239 -19.71 5.61 -16.53
N SER A 240 -20.61 6.54 -16.86
CA SER A 240 -22.05 6.30 -16.97
C SER A 240 -22.40 5.30 -18.10
N ASP A 241 -21.57 5.19 -19.14
CA ASP A 241 -21.75 4.25 -20.25
C ASP A 241 -21.91 2.81 -19.74
N TYR A 242 -21.23 2.48 -18.63
CA TYR A 242 -21.27 1.16 -18.01
C TYR A 242 -22.68 0.75 -17.55
N ASP A 243 -23.45 1.68 -16.98
CA ASP A 243 -24.83 1.41 -16.57
C ASP A 243 -25.71 1.01 -17.76
N TYR A 244 -25.51 1.61 -18.93
CA TYR A 244 -26.25 1.29 -20.14
C TYR A 244 -25.78 -0.04 -20.76
N TYR A 245 -24.48 -0.35 -20.72
CA TYR A 245 -24.02 -1.69 -21.10
C TYR A 245 -24.67 -2.77 -20.23
N LEU A 246 -24.76 -2.55 -18.92
CA LEU A 246 -25.48 -3.46 -18.01
C LEU A 246 -26.98 -3.51 -18.32
N ALA A 247 -27.60 -2.39 -18.70
CA ALA A 247 -29.00 -2.35 -19.12
C ALA A 247 -29.28 -3.31 -20.30
N PHE A 248 -28.38 -3.35 -21.29
CA PHE A 248 -28.46 -4.31 -22.40
C PHE A 248 -28.31 -5.76 -21.91
N ILE A 249 -27.35 -6.04 -21.04
CA ILE A 249 -27.17 -7.39 -20.47
C ILE A 249 -28.39 -7.83 -19.66
N ILE A 250 -29.00 -6.95 -18.87
CA ILE A 250 -30.24 -7.21 -18.12
C ILE A 250 -31.38 -7.60 -19.08
N LYS A 251 -31.52 -6.91 -20.22
CA LYS A 251 -32.51 -7.25 -21.25
C LYS A 251 -32.22 -8.61 -21.89
N CYS A 252 -30.97 -8.92 -22.17
CA CYS A 252 -30.56 -10.24 -22.68
C CYS A 252 -30.88 -11.36 -21.67
N ILE A 253 -30.62 -11.17 -20.37
CA ILE A 253 -30.96 -12.13 -19.31
C ILE A 253 -32.48 -12.30 -19.21
N GLN A 254 -33.25 -11.20 -19.20
CA GLN A 254 -34.71 -11.24 -19.15
C GLN A 254 -35.31 -11.97 -20.37
N TYR A 255 -34.72 -11.77 -21.55
CA TYR A 255 -35.09 -12.46 -22.79
C TYR A 255 -34.74 -13.95 -22.75
N ALA A 256 -33.51 -14.28 -22.36
CA ALA A 256 -33.05 -15.65 -22.25
C ALA A 256 -33.84 -16.44 -21.21
N ALA A 257 -34.28 -15.82 -20.11
CA ALA A 257 -35.14 -16.45 -19.10
C ALA A 257 -36.61 -16.64 -19.54
N GLY A 258 -37.01 -16.11 -20.71
CA GLY A 258 -38.41 -16.16 -21.16
C GLY A 258 -39.36 -15.29 -20.32
N LYS A 259 -38.83 -14.37 -19.51
CA LYS A 259 -39.59 -13.49 -18.59
C LYS A 259 -39.75 -12.10 -19.17
N GLN A 260 -40.31 -11.99 -20.37
CA GLN A 260 -40.52 -10.71 -21.04
C GLN A 260 -41.60 -9.87 -20.33
N PRO A 261 -41.49 -8.52 -20.33
CA PRO A 261 -42.45 -7.67 -19.64
C PRO A 261 -43.79 -7.65 -20.39
N GLU A 262 -44.88 -7.51 -19.61
CA GLU A 262 -46.25 -7.46 -20.14
C GLU A 262 -46.52 -6.17 -20.93
N CYS A 263 -45.85 -5.08 -20.54
CA CYS A 263 -45.80 -3.82 -21.30
C CYS A 263 -44.38 -3.64 -21.85
N LYS A 264 -44.24 -3.44 -23.16
CA LYS A 264 -42.94 -3.25 -23.81
C LYS A 264 -42.79 -1.82 -24.30
N ILE A 265 -41.70 -1.16 -23.92
CA ILE A 265 -41.34 0.17 -24.41
C ILE A 265 -40.64 0.05 -25.78
N LYS A 266 -41.14 0.77 -26.76
CA LYS A 266 -40.57 0.98 -28.10
C LYS A 266 -40.52 2.47 -28.40
N GLY A 267 -39.72 2.91 -29.36
CA GLY A 267 -39.60 4.33 -29.68
C GLY A 267 -38.27 4.63 -30.35
N ALA A 268 -37.97 5.92 -30.50
CA ALA A 268 -36.68 6.36 -31.01
C ALA A 268 -35.58 6.01 -29.99
N ASP A 269 -34.51 5.37 -30.46
CA ASP A 269 -33.28 5.11 -29.73
C ASP A 269 -32.28 6.29 -29.81
N TYR A 270 -32.47 7.15 -30.81
CA TYR A 270 -31.68 8.34 -31.08
C TYR A 270 -32.58 9.46 -31.62
N VAL A 271 -32.50 10.63 -30.98
CA VAL A 271 -33.15 11.86 -31.43
C VAL A 271 -32.11 12.96 -31.53
N LYS A 272 -32.02 13.59 -32.71
CA LYS A 272 -31.23 14.79 -32.93
C LYS A 272 -32.15 16.00 -32.99
N ALA A 273 -31.85 17.05 -32.26
CA ALA A 273 -32.66 18.27 -32.23
C ALA A 273 -31.81 19.53 -32.11
N ASP A 274 -32.30 20.64 -32.66
CA ASP A 274 -31.67 21.95 -32.51
C ASP A 274 -32.12 22.62 -31.20
N TYR A 275 -31.19 23.30 -30.53
CA TYR A 275 -31.46 24.12 -29.34
C TYR A 275 -32.61 25.12 -29.61
N GLY A 276 -33.49 25.29 -28.64
CA GLY A 276 -34.61 26.25 -28.72
C GLY A 276 -35.83 25.75 -29.49
N LYS A 277 -35.76 24.60 -30.15
CA LYS A 277 -36.95 23.92 -30.70
C LYS A 277 -37.62 23.07 -29.61
N GLU A 278 -38.94 22.89 -29.73
CA GLU A 278 -39.68 22.01 -28.83
C GLU A 278 -39.19 20.56 -29.01
N LEU A 279 -38.69 19.95 -27.93
CA LEU A 279 -38.20 18.58 -27.93
C LEU A 279 -39.19 17.67 -27.21
N ASN A 280 -39.93 16.91 -28.01
CA ASN A 280 -40.83 15.87 -27.55
C ASN A 280 -40.30 14.50 -27.99
N ILE A 281 -40.16 13.57 -27.05
CA ILE A 281 -39.80 12.18 -27.34
C ILE A 281 -41.03 11.30 -27.20
N GLU A 282 -41.34 10.56 -28.24
CA GLU A 282 -42.45 9.61 -28.23
C GLU A 282 -41.96 8.19 -27.90
N PHE A 283 -42.43 7.67 -26.77
CA PHE A 283 -42.29 6.27 -26.39
C PHE A 283 -43.62 5.55 -26.63
N ASN A 284 -43.59 4.53 -27.47
CA ASN A 284 -44.69 3.63 -27.69
C ASN A 284 -44.67 2.52 -26.64
N VAL A 285 -45.80 2.22 -26.04
CA VAL A 285 -45.97 1.13 -25.08
C VAL A 285 -46.94 0.11 -25.66
N ASP A 286 -46.42 -1.06 -26.02
CA ASP A 286 -47.24 -2.20 -26.43
C ASP A 286 -47.64 -2.96 -25.17
N SER A 287 -48.94 -3.06 -24.89
CA SER A 287 -49.47 -3.71 -23.70
C SER A 287 -50.41 -4.86 -24.03
N GLN A 288 -50.30 -5.96 -23.28
CA GLN A 288 -51.19 -7.11 -23.42
C GLN A 288 -52.55 -6.92 -22.71
N LYS A 289 -52.65 -5.97 -21.76
CA LYS A 289 -53.86 -5.73 -20.96
C LYS A 289 -54.00 -4.26 -20.57
N GLU A 290 -55.24 -3.82 -20.41
CA GLU A 290 -55.54 -2.50 -19.85
C GLU A 290 -55.10 -2.39 -18.38
N LYS A 291 -54.37 -1.32 -18.04
CA LYS A 291 -53.90 -1.06 -16.67
C LYS A 291 -53.56 0.41 -16.43
N ASN A 292 -53.66 0.83 -15.18
CA ASN A 292 -53.13 2.13 -14.74
C ASN A 292 -51.71 1.92 -14.24
N ILE A 293 -50.77 2.67 -14.80
CA ILE A 293 -49.35 2.62 -14.42
C ILE A 293 -48.82 4.03 -14.17
N ASN A 294 -47.68 4.12 -13.50
CA ASN A 294 -46.88 5.33 -13.45
C ASN A 294 -45.73 5.17 -14.43
N TYR A 295 -45.29 6.25 -15.06
CA TYR A 295 -43.98 6.27 -15.69
C TYR A 295 -43.10 7.33 -15.06
N ASN A 296 -41.84 6.95 -14.82
CA ASN A 296 -40.80 7.86 -14.38
C ASN A 296 -39.89 8.12 -15.55
N PHE A 297 -39.42 9.34 -15.69
CA PHE A 297 -38.42 9.68 -16.69
C PHE A 297 -37.31 10.51 -16.08
N VAL A 298 -36.11 10.30 -16.61
CA VAL A 298 -34.93 11.08 -16.22
C VAL A 298 -34.15 11.44 -17.47
N ILE A 299 -33.85 12.72 -17.64
CA ILE A 299 -32.87 13.18 -18.63
C ILE A 299 -31.56 13.39 -17.90
N ARG A 300 -30.51 12.74 -18.39
CA ARG A 300 -29.15 12.83 -17.83
C ARG A 300 -28.19 13.32 -18.89
N LYS A 301 -27.23 14.15 -18.52
CA LYS A 301 -26.07 14.38 -19.38
C LYS A 301 -25.33 13.06 -19.60
N LYS A 302 -24.56 12.97 -20.68
CA LYS A 302 -23.66 11.81 -20.90
C LYS A 302 -22.71 11.57 -19.72
N SER A 303 -22.32 12.59 -18.97
CA SER A 303 -21.53 12.45 -17.73
C SER A 303 -22.25 11.73 -16.58
N GLY A 304 -23.56 11.48 -16.68
CA GLY A 304 -24.40 10.85 -15.66
C GLY A 304 -25.20 11.83 -14.78
N GLU A 305 -24.93 13.13 -14.88
CA GLU A 305 -25.64 14.18 -14.13
C GLU A 305 -27.13 14.23 -14.52
N GLN A 306 -28.05 14.16 -13.55
CA GLN A 306 -29.49 14.28 -13.79
C GLN A 306 -29.87 15.75 -13.97
N VAL A 307 -30.54 16.08 -15.07
CA VAL A 307 -30.98 17.45 -15.38
C VAL A 307 -32.48 17.63 -15.30
N ILE A 308 -33.26 16.61 -15.68
CA ILE A 308 -34.73 16.63 -15.59
C ILE A 308 -35.18 15.29 -15.01
N THR A 309 -36.12 15.35 -14.08
CA THR A 309 -36.73 14.16 -13.45
C THR A 309 -38.24 14.38 -13.38
N GLY A 310 -39.02 13.35 -13.63
CA GLY A 310 -40.47 13.44 -13.45
C GLY A 310 -41.15 12.09 -13.34
N GLU A 311 -42.38 12.13 -12.83
CA GLU A 311 -43.25 10.97 -12.69
C GLU A 311 -44.69 11.37 -13.04
N LYS A 312 -45.38 10.54 -13.82
CA LYS A 312 -46.76 10.77 -14.25
C LYS A 312 -47.55 9.47 -14.30
N ASN A 313 -48.84 9.57 -13.97
CA ASN A 313 -49.77 8.46 -14.09
C ASN A 313 -50.33 8.42 -15.52
N VAL A 314 -50.44 7.22 -16.08
CA VAL A 314 -51.01 7.02 -17.41
C VAL A 314 -51.85 5.75 -17.41
N LYS A 315 -53.02 5.83 -18.06
CA LYS A 315 -53.82 4.67 -18.37
C LYS A 315 -53.33 4.07 -19.68
N ILE A 316 -52.89 2.81 -19.64
CA ILE A 316 -52.42 2.06 -20.79
C ILE A 316 -53.53 1.10 -21.21
N ASN A 317 -53.99 1.19 -22.45
CA ASN A 317 -54.97 0.29 -23.05
C ASN A 317 -54.27 -0.94 -23.66
N THR A 318 -55.03 -2.00 -23.93
CA THR A 318 -54.52 -3.14 -24.70
C THR A 318 -54.08 -2.68 -26.11
N GLY A 319 -52.94 -3.17 -26.59
CA GLY A 319 -52.34 -2.76 -27.86
C GLY A 319 -51.31 -1.64 -27.70
N ARG A 320 -51.17 -0.79 -28.72
CA ARG A 320 -50.16 0.28 -28.78
C ARG A 320 -50.68 1.57 -28.13
N ASN A 321 -49.87 2.13 -27.25
CA ASN A 321 -50.12 3.41 -26.56
C ASN A 321 -48.95 4.35 -26.79
N THR A 322 -49.16 5.66 -26.69
CA THR A 322 -48.08 6.66 -26.85
C THR A 322 -47.92 7.47 -25.59
N ILE A 323 -46.69 7.53 -25.09
CA ILE A 323 -46.25 8.42 -24.01
C ILE A 323 -45.34 9.48 -24.64
N VAL A 324 -45.67 10.75 -24.44
CA VAL A 324 -44.88 11.88 -24.94
C VAL A 324 -44.15 12.53 -23.77
N LEU A 325 -42.81 12.53 -23.84
CA LEU A 325 -41.95 13.24 -22.89
C LEU A 325 -41.56 14.59 -23.47
N ASN A 326 -42.02 15.67 -22.83
CA ASN A 326 -41.52 17.02 -23.10
C ASN A 326 -40.21 17.23 -22.34
N CYS A 327 -39.13 17.41 -23.08
CA CYS A 327 -37.77 17.52 -22.54
C CYS A 327 -37.37 18.97 -22.24
N GLY A 328 -38.29 19.93 -22.44
CA GLY A 328 -38.00 21.35 -22.33
C GLY A 328 -36.92 21.80 -23.31
N ASN A 329 -36.19 22.85 -22.92
CA ASN A 329 -35.06 23.35 -23.68
C ASN A 329 -33.76 22.92 -23.00
N LEU A 330 -33.03 21.99 -23.61
CA LEU A 330 -31.76 21.47 -23.11
C LEU A 330 -30.59 22.22 -23.79
N PRO A 331 -29.50 22.55 -23.07
CA PRO A 331 -28.28 23.04 -23.71
C PRO A 331 -27.72 22.05 -24.73
N ALA A 332 -26.99 22.53 -25.72
CA ALA A 332 -26.29 21.68 -26.68
C ALA A 332 -25.35 20.68 -25.97
N GLY A 333 -25.42 19.42 -26.38
CA GLY A 333 -24.73 18.31 -25.73
C GLY A 333 -25.43 16.97 -25.95
N LEU A 334 -24.82 15.92 -25.41
CA LEU A 334 -25.35 14.56 -25.43
C LEU A 334 -26.04 14.23 -24.11
N TYR A 335 -27.25 13.67 -24.20
CA TYR A 335 -28.05 13.26 -23.05
C TYR A 335 -28.64 11.86 -23.24
N TYR A 336 -28.91 11.18 -22.14
CA TYR A 336 -29.76 10.00 -22.11
C TYR A 336 -31.12 10.39 -21.56
N ALA A 337 -32.18 10.03 -22.28
CA ALA A 337 -33.57 10.15 -21.83
C ALA A 337 -34.08 8.77 -21.43
N ASP A 338 -33.99 8.50 -20.15
CA ASP A 338 -34.41 7.25 -19.54
C ASP A 338 -35.90 7.29 -19.21
N ILE A 339 -36.58 6.15 -19.39
CA ILE A 339 -37.96 5.95 -18.99
C ILE A 339 -38.14 4.60 -18.29
N TRP A 340 -38.95 4.60 -17.23
CA TRP A 340 -39.40 3.41 -16.50
C TRP A 340 -40.91 3.38 -16.47
N LEU A 341 -41.51 2.25 -16.83
CA LEU A 341 -42.92 1.96 -16.53
C LEU A 341 -43.00 1.26 -15.19
N LYS A 342 -43.92 1.69 -14.33
CA LYS A 342 -44.08 1.18 -12.98
C LYS A 342 -45.53 0.82 -12.66
N GLU A 343 -45.69 -0.29 -11.96
CA GLU A 343 -46.93 -0.61 -11.25
C GLU A 343 -46.68 -0.42 -9.75
N LYS A 344 -47.29 0.62 -9.17
CA LYS A 344 -46.93 1.11 -7.84
C LYS A 344 -45.42 1.44 -7.82
N ASP A 345 -44.65 0.89 -6.88
CA ASP A 345 -43.20 1.12 -6.77
C ASP A 345 -42.34 0.12 -7.56
N LYS A 346 -42.95 -0.84 -8.27
CA LYS A 346 -42.25 -1.91 -8.99
C LYS A 346 -42.15 -1.62 -10.48
N ILE A 347 -41.00 -1.91 -11.07
CA ILE A 347 -40.69 -1.63 -12.47
C ILE A 347 -41.22 -2.76 -13.36
N ILE A 348 -42.03 -2.40 -14.36
CA ILE A 348 -42.53 -3.28 -15.42
C ILE A 348 -41.48 -3.40 -16.52
N ASP A 349 -41.04 -2.25 -17.04
CA ASP A 349 -40.12 -2.16 -18.16
C ASP A 349 -39.33 -0.85 -18.12
N PHE A 350 -38.20 -0.81 -18.82
CA PHE A 350 -37.35 0.37 -18.95
C PHE A 350 -36.77 0.50 -20.37
N GLY A 351 -36.38 1.72 -20.73
CA GLY A 351 -35.71 2.05 -21.97
C GLY A 351 -34.97 3.38 -21.88
N SER A 352 -34.02 3.62 -22.79
CA SER A 352 -33.29 4.88 -22.85
C SER A 352 -33.01 5.31 -24.28
N CYS A 353 -33.27 6.58 -24.58
CA CYS A 353 -33.00 7.23 -25.86
C CYS A 353 -31.76 8.12 -25.76
N LEU A 354 -30.89 8.13 -26.77
CA LEU A 354 -29.82 9.13 -26.88
C LEU A 354 -30.39 10.41 -27.51
N LEU A 355 -30.20 11.53 -26.83
CA LEU A 355 -30.47 12.86 -27.33
C LEU A 355 -29.18 13.55 -27.75
N ASP A 356 -29.13 14.04 -28.99
CA ASP A 356 -28.06 14.86 -29.53
C ASP A 356 -28.59 16.26 -29.82
N ILE A 357 -28.37 17.15 -28.85
CA ILE A 357 -28.82 18.53 -28.92
C ILE A 357 -27.71 19.37 -29.54
N VAL A 358 -27.99 19.97 -30.69
CA VAL A 358 -27.04 20.81 -31.41
C VAL A 358 -27.46 22.27 -31.35
N SER A 359 -26.49 23.18 -31.36
CA SER A 359 -26.74 24.62 -31.43
C SER A 359 -25.79 25.23 -32.47
N GLU A 360 -26.31 26.19 -33.25
CA GLU A 360 -25.51 27.00 -34.16
C GLU A 360 -24.49 27.86 -33.39
N GLN A 361 -24.88 28.30 -32.19
CA GLN A 361 -24.02 28.98 -31.22
C GLN A 361 -23.51 27.97 -30.19
N ASN A 362 -22.21 27.68 -30.21
CA ASN A 362 -21.61 26.64 -29.37
C ASN A 362 -20.15 27.00 -29.02
N ILE A 363 -19.61 26.34 -27.99
CA ILE A 363 -18.19 26.40 -27.62
C ILE A 363 -17.43 25.39 -28.48
N ASP A 364 -16.57 25.89 -29.36
CA ASP A 364 -15.80 25.06 -30.29
C ASP A 364 -14.64 24.38 -29.56
N THR A 365 -13.76 25.15 -28.92
CA THR A 365 -12.60 24.62 -28.17
C THR A 365 -12.27 25.47 -26.94
N ILE A 366 -11.61 24.83 -25.98
CA ILE A 366 -10.95 25.49 -24.85
C ILE A 366 -9.46 25.22 -25.03
N GLU A 367 -8.67 26.26 -25.27
CA GLU A 367 -7.22 26.16 -25.40
C GLU A 367 -6.55 26.67 -24.11
N MET A 368 -5.89 25.78 -23.40
CA MET A 368 -5.16 26.07 -22.17
C MET A 368 -4.06 25.03 -21.94
N LYS A 369 -3.12 25.34 -21.06
CA LYS A 369 -2.14 24.35 -20.59
C LYS A 369 -2.87 23.25 -19.81
N THR A 370 -2.60 21.99 -20.14
CA THR A 370 -3.25 20.83 -19.51
C THR A 370 -2.63 20.42 -18.18
N SER A 371 -1.50 21.03 -17.80
CA SER A 371 -0.84 20.82 -16.51
C SER A 371 -0.17 22.12 -16.03
N LEU A 372 -0.42 22.48 -14.77
CA LEU A 372 0.02 23.72 -14.14
C LEU A 372 0.67 23.42 -12.79
N LYS A 373 1.60 24.25 -12.32
CA LYS A 373 1.98 24.27 -10.91
C LYS A 373 0.91 25.01 -10.11
N LYS A 374 0.76 24.70 -8.82
CA LYS A 374 -0.22 25.30 -7.91
C LYS A 374 -0.09 26.81 -7.77
N GLU A 375 1.06 27.40 -8.11
CA GLU A 375 1.32 28.84 -8.09
C GLU A 375 1.06 29.53 -9.44
N GLU A 376 0.80 28.79 -10.52
CA GLU A 376 0.55 29.35 -11.85
C GLU A 376 -0.91 29.84 -11.99
N ASN A 377 -1.10 30.97 -12.68
CA ASN A 377 -2.41 31.39 -13.17
C ASN A 377 -2.94 30.38 -14.19
N ILE A 378 -4.26 30.12 -14.16
CA ILE A 378 -4.94 29.38 -15.22
C ILE A 378 -5.25 30.37 -16.34
N ASN A 379 -4.43 30.35 -17.39
CA ASN A 379 -4.60 31.19 -18.58
C ASN A 379 -5.08 30.34 -19.75
N GLY A 380 -6.02 30.88 -20.53
CA GLY A 380 -6.48 30.21 -21.74
C GLY A 380 -7.33 31.10 -22.63
N LYS A 381 -7.75 30.52 -23.76
CA LYS A 381 -8.67 31.13 -24.71
C LYS A 381 -9.80 30.15 -25.04
N ILE A 382 -11.01 30.67 -25.11
CA ILE A 382 -12.23 29.95 -25.49
C ILE A 382 -12.59 30.38 -26.90
N ILE A 383 -12.71 29.42 -27.82
CA ILE A 383 -13.12 29.66 -29.21
C ILE A 383 -14.58 29.25 -29.35
N LEU A 384 -15.39 30.15 -29.89
CA LEU A 384 -16.81 29.94 -30.14
C LEU A 384 -17.08 29.70 -31.63
N LYS A 385 -18.19 29.04 -31.94
CA LYS A 385 -18.83 29.23 -33.25
C LYS A 385 -19.29 30.69 -33.40
N PRO A 386 -19.48 31.23 -34.63
CA PRO A 386 -19.81 32.64 -34.84
C PRO A 386 -20.89 33.15 -33.86
N PRO A 387 -20.52 34.04 -32.91
CA PRO A 387 -21.46 34.47 -31.87
C PRO A 387 -22.48 35.46 -32.45
N GLU A 388 -23.74 35.35 -32.03
CA GLU A 388 -24.81 36.26 -32.43
C GLU A 388 -25.75 36.55 -31.26
N GLY A 389 -26.13 37.81 -31.08
CA GLY A 389 -26.99 38.25 -29.96
C GLY A 389 -26.23 38.45 -28.64
N ASN A 390 -26.97 38.67 -27.56
CA ASN A 390 -26.42 38.98 -26.23
C ASN A 390 -25.93 37.71 -25.53
N LEU A 391 -24.64 37.41 -25.68
CA LEU A 391 -24.00 36.20 -25.17
C LEU A 391 -23.02 36.52 -24.02
N SER A 392 -22.95 35.62 -23.05
CA SER A 392 -21.94 35.63 -21.99
C SER A 392 -21.37 34.23 -21.75
N LEU A 393 -20.14 34.16 -21.29
CA LEU A 393 -19.48 32.92 -20.88
C LEU A 393 -19.38 32.89 -19.37
N LYS A 394 -19.88 31.84 -18.73
CA LYS A 394 -19.61 31.52 -17.34
C LYS A 394 -18.55 30.44 -17.27
N ILE A 395 -17.46 30.73 -16.58
CA ILE A 395 -16.30 29.85 -16.41
C ILE A 395 -16.24 29.45 -14.95
N GLU A 396 -16.24 28.15 -14.67
CA GLU A 396 -16.14 27.57 -13.34
C GLU A 396 -14.89 26.67 -13.25
N HIS A 397 -14.10 26.84 -12.20
CA HIS A 397 -12.99 25.95 -11.89
C HIS A 397 -13.37 25.07 -10.70
N ARG A 398 -13.36 23.75 -10.90
CA ARG A 398 -13.67 22.73 -9.89
C ARG A 398 -12.49 21.79 -9.67
N ASP A 399 -12.33 21.30 -8.45
CA ASP A 399 -11.40 20.22 -8.14
C ASP A 399 -12.08 18.83 -8.23
N ASN A 400 -11.33 17.75 -7.98
CA ASN A 400 -11.82 16.38 -8.11
C ASN A 400 -12.73 15.93 -6.93
N PHE A 401 -12.90 16.77 -5.91
CA PHE A 401 -13.96 16.64 -4.90
C PHE A 401 -15.24 17.40 -5.29
N ASN A 402 -15.29 17.96 -6.51
CA ASN A 402 -16.35 18.80 -7.03
C ASN A 402 -16.53 20.13 -6.28
N ARG A 403 -15.48 20.60 -5.60
CA ARG A 403 -15.46 21.92 -4.96
C ARG A 403 -15.30 22.99 -6.03
N LEU A 404 -16.23 23.94 -6.09
CA LEU A 404 -16.15 25.12 -6.94
C LEU A 404 -15.16 26.12 -6.33
N LEU A 405 -13.96 26.21 -6.90
CA LEU A 405 -12.88 27.02 -6.37
C LEU A 405 -12.97 28.47 -6.85
N GLN A 406 -13.34 28.66 -8.11
CA GLN A 406 -13.42 29.98 -8.74
C GLN A 406 -14.53 30.02 -9.78
N GLN A 407 -15.08 31.21 -10.00
CA GLN A 407 -16.08 31.47 -11.03
C GLN A 407 -15.83 32.86 -11.65
N GLN A 408 -15.98 32.95 -12.97
CA GLN A 408 -15.91 34.21 -13.71
C GLN A 408 -17.02 34.26 -14.76
N THR A 409 -17.58 35.43 -15.01
CA THR A 409 -18.49 35.66 -16.14
C THR A 409 -17.91 36.73 -17.05
N LEU A 410 -17.83 36.44 -18.36
CA LEU A 410 -17.26 37.31 -19.38
C LEU A 410 -18.29 37.61 -20.47
N PRO A 411 -18.39 38.85 -20.97
CA PRO A 411 -19.21 39.15 -22.14
C PRO A 411 -18.58 38.54 -23.40
N VAL A 412 -19.41 38.07 -24.33
CA VAL A 412 -18.96 37.54 -25.61
C VAL A 412 -18.99 38.65 -26.65
N ASN A 413 -17.84 39.30 -26.85
CA ASN A 413 -17.70 40.40 -27.81
C ASN A 413 -17.09 39.93 -29.14
N ASN A 414 -16.36 38.81 -29.12
CA ASN A 414 -15.62 38.26 -30.26
C ASN A 414 -15.77 36.73 -30.27
N LYS A 415 -15.36 36.11 -31.39
CA LYS A 415 -15.28 34.66 -31.52
C LYS A 415 -14.30 34.03 -30.52
N GLU A 416 -13.23 34.75 -30.19
CA GLU A 416 -12.19 34.33 -29.26
C GLU A 416 -12.28 35.15 -27.97
N ILE A 417 -12.39 34.46 -26.84
CA ILE A 417 -12.48 35.07 -25.52
C ILE A 417 -11.31 34.58 -24.66
N ILE A 418 -10.48 35.51 -24.21
CA ILE A 418 -9.34 35.23 -23.33
C ILE A 418 -9.82 35.27 -21.88
N PHE A 419 -9.34 34.33 -21.06
CA PHE A 419 -9.61 34.31 -19.63
C PHE A 419 -8.34 34.06 -18.82
N THR A 420 -8.36 34.53 -17.58
CA THR A 420 -7.33 34.29 -16.57
C THR A 420 -8.02 34.08 -15.24
N LEU A 421 -7.73 32.95 -14.59
CA LEU A 421 -8.09 32.70 -13.20
C LEU A 421 -6.81 32.62 -12.35
N PRO A 422 -6.76 33.26 -11.17
CA PRO A 422 -5.58 33.20 -10.30
C PRO A 422 -5.40 31.80 -9.68
N PRO A 423 -4.25 31.48 -9.08
CA PRO A 423 -4.08 30.30 -8.24
C PRO A 423 -5.16 30.16 -7.17
N SER A 424 -5.49 28.93 -6.81
CA SER A 424 -6.44 28.61 -5.74
C SER A 424 -5.86 27.60 -4.74
N HIS A 425 -6.65 27.21 -3.74
CA HIS A 425 -6.30 26.21 -2.74
C HIS A 425 -6.62 24.79 -3.24
N TYR A 426 -5.71 24.24 -4.05
CA TYR A 426 -5.84 22.90 -4.63
C TYR A 426 -5.68 21.80 -3.58
N LEU A 427 -6.65 20.88 -3.52
CA LEU A 427 -6.59 19.65 -2.71
C LEU A 427 -6.39 18.39 -3.56
N THR A 428 -6.55 18.49 -4.88
CA THR A 428 -6.49 17.35 -5.80
C THR A 428 -5.67 17.70 -7.02
N VAL A 429 -5.01 16.69 -7.58
CA VAL A 429 -4.20 16.81 -8.81
C VAL A 429 -5.09 17.11 -10.01
N ILE A 430 -6.17 16.35 -10.17
CA ILE A 430 -7.11 16.55 -11.28
C ILE A 430 -8.06 17.71 -10.93
N ASN A 431 -8.21 18.61 -11.89
CA ASN A 431 -9.11 19.75 -11.83
C ASN A 431 -9.89 19.86 -13.15
N HIS A 432 -10.96 20.64 -13.11
CA HIS A 432 -11.90 20.82 -14.19
C HIS A 432 -12.16 22.30 -14.42
N LEU A 433 -12.11 22.71 -15.68
CA LEU A 433 -12.68 23.96 -16.15
C LEU A 433 -14.01 23.65 -16.84
N GLU A 434 -15.10 24.19 -16.33
CA GLU A 434 -16.45 24.07 -16.89
C GLU A 434 -16.85 25.43 -17.48
N VAL A 435 -17.13 25.45 -18.77
CA VAL A 435 -17.48 26.67 -19.51
C VAL A 435 -18.89 26.53 -20.02
N GLN A 436 -19.74 27.49 -19.66
CA GLN A 436 -21.14 27.58 -20.08
C GLN A 436 -21.33 28.82 -20.95
N LEU A 437 -21.88 28.65 -22.14
CA LEU A 437 -22.33 29.74 -23.00
C LEU A 437 -23.78 30.06 -22.67
N ILE A 438 -24.06 31.31 -22.33
CA ILE A 438 -25.35 31.79 -21.83
C ILE A 438 -25.91 32.82 -22.80
N LYS A 439 -27.17 32.63 -23.23
CA LYS A 439 -27.97 33.56 -24.02
C LYS A 439 -29.23 33.92 -23.26
N ASP A 440 -29.51 35.20 -23.07
CA ASP A 440 -30.70 35.69 -22.38
C ASP A 440 -30.95 35.02 -21.01
N GLY A 441 -29.85 34.79 -20.26
CA GLY A 441 -29.88 34.14 -18.95
C GLY A 441 -30.03 32.62 -18.94
N LYS A 442 -30.10 31.95 -20.11
CA LYS A 442 -30.17 30.49 -20.23
C LYS A 442 -28.89 29.91 -20.83
N THR A 443 -28.41 28.81 -20.27
CA THR A 443 -27.30 28.06 -20.85
C THR A 443 -27.73 27.44 -22.18
N ILE A 444 -26.95 27.69 -23.23
CA ILE A 444 -27.19 27.16 -24.58
C ILE A 444 -26.17 26.10 -24.98
N ALA A 445 -24.98 26.11 -24.37
CA ALA A 445 -23.94 25.11 -24.58
C ALA A 445 -23.02 25.02 -23.36
N GLU A 446 -22.42 23.86 -23.15
CA GLU A 446 -21.46 23.60 -22.08
C GLU A 446 -20.26 22.81 -22.62
N LYS A 447 -19.06 23.12 -22.13
CA LYS A 447 -17.85 22.34 -22.41
C LYS A 447 -16.99 22.23 -21.17
N LYS A 448 -16.48 21.03 -20.90
CA LYS A 448 -15.61 20.72 -19.76
C LYS A 448 -14.22 20.34 -20.23
N GLN A 449 -13.19 20.89 -19.61
CA GLN A 449 -11.78 20.59 -19.87
C GLN A 449 -11.10 20.14 -18.57
N LYS A 450 -10.44 18.97 -18.60
CA LYS A 450 -9.60 18.51 -17.47
C LYS A 450 -8.22 19.15 -17.57
N PHE A 451 -7.62 19.47 -16.43
CA PHE A 451 -6.22 19.85 -16.32
C PHE A 451 -5.64 19.35 -14.99
N LEU A 452 -4.30 19.30 -14.92
CA LEU A 452 -3.56 18.76 -13.79
C LEU A 452 -2.87 19.88 -13.00
N ILE A 453 -2.70 19.65 -11.70
CA ILE A 453 -1.74 20.37 -10.88
C ILE A 453 -0.56 19.45 -10.62
N SER A 454 0.66 19.86 -10.95
CA SER A 454 1.85 18.98 -11.04
C SER A 454 2.82 19.04 -9.85
N ASN A 455 2.48 19.75 -8.78
CA ASN A 455 3.31 19.88 -7.56
C ASN A 455 2.50 19.87 -6.25
N ILE A 456 1.48 19.00 -6.17
CA ILE A 456 0.79 18.67 -4.93
C ILE A 456 1.60 17.58 -4.21
N GLU A 457 2.06 17.89 -3.01
CA GLU A 457 2.81 16.94 -2.20
C GLU A 457 1.85 16.02 -1.43
N PRO A 458 2.18 14.73 -1.26
CA PRO A 458 1.48 13.85 -0.35
C PRO A 458 1.43 14.42 1.06
N LYS A 459 0.38 14.07 1.82
CA LYS A 459 0.25 14.52 3.22
C LYS A 459 1.46 14.09 4.04
N ASN A 460 2.05 15.00 4.81
CA ASN A 460 3.07 14.69 5.81
C ASN A 460 2.42 14.07 7.06
N ASP A 461 2.11 12.78 6.94
CA ASP A 461 1.49 11.93 7.96
C ASP A 461 1.87 10.46 7.74
N PHE A 462 1.43 9.58 8.64
CA PHE A 462 1.59 8.14 8.43
C PHE A 462 0.78 7.69 7.20
N ARG A 463 1.40 6.96 6.28
CA ARG A 463 0.75 6.56 5.00
C ARG A 463 0.67 5.06 4.81
N THR A 464 -0.33 4.65 4.06
CA THR A 464 -0.54 3.27 3.61
C THR A 464 -0.31 3.17 2.11
N ILE A 465 0.51 2.21 1.71
CA ILE A 465 0.97 2.01 0.34
C ILE A 465 0.56 0.60 -0.09
N LEU A 466 -0.36 0.50 -1.04
CA LEU A 466 -0.92 -0.78 -1.49
C LEU A 466 -0.30 -1.24 -2.80
N TRP A 467 0.25 -2.46 -2.82
CA TRP A 467 0.64 -3.14 -4.05
C TRP A 467 -0.61 -3.64 -4.80
N CYS A 468 -0.98 -2.95 -5.87
CA CYS A 468 -2.05 -3.27 -6.80
C CYS A 468 -1.76 -2.58 -8.14
N ALA A 469 -1.31 -3.33 -9.15
CA ALA A 469 -1.07 -2.74 -10.47
C ALA A 469 -2.38 -2.28 -11.13
N PRO A 470 -2.32 -1.28 -12.04
CA PRO A 470 -3.49 -0.64 -12.58
C PRO A 470 -4.26 -1.56 -13.52
N ILE A 471 -5.50 -1.85 -13.18
CA ILE A 471 -6.45 -2.50 -14.07
C ILE A 471 -7.12 -1.41 -14.93
N THR A 472 -6.61 -1.18 -16.14
CA THR A 472 -6.97 0.01 -16.95
C THR A 472 -8.11 -0.21 -17.94
N THR A 473 -8.49 -1.45 -18.20
CA THR A 473 -9.49 -1.80 -19.23
C THR A 473 -10.93 -1.85 -18.70
N ALA A 474 -11.13 -1.87 -17.38
CA ALA A 474 -12.46 -2.00 -16.80
C ALA A 474 -13.07 -0.66 -16.40
N TYR A 475 -14.39 -0.52 -16.58
CA TYR A 475 -15.15 0.62 -16.08
C TYR A 475 -15.18 0.65 -14.55
N THR A 476 -15.28 -0.52 -13.92
CA THR A 476 -15.36 -0.69 -12.47
C THR A 476 -14.06 -0.39 -11.73
N SER A 477 -12.92 -0.28 -12.43
CA SER A 477 -11.62 0.01 -11.82
C SER A 477 -11.61 1.31 -11.03
N TYR A 478 -12.29 2.35 -11.51
CA TYR A 478 -12.41 3.63 -10.78
C TYR A 478 -13.09 3.41 -9.42
N HIS A 479 -14.12 2.57 -9.38
CA HIS A 479 -14.82 2.24 -8.15
C HIS A 479 -13.95 1.45 -7.17
N LEU A 480 -13.12 0.52 -7.65
CA LEU A 480 -12.15 -0.19 -6.82
C LEU A 480 -11.19 0.78 -6.12
N TYR A 481 -10.53 1.67 -6.87
CA TYR A 481 -9.61 2.64 -6.28
C TYR A 481 -10.31 3.61 -5.33
N ASN A 482 -11.55 4.02 -5.65
CA ASN A 482 -12.34 4.84 -4.72
C ASN A 482 -12.68 4.10 -3.42
N ILE A 483 -12.88 2.78 -3.45
CA ILE A 483 -13.06 1.96 -2.25
C ILE A 483 -11.78 1.98 -1.41
N PHE A 484 -10.61 1.81 -2.04
CA PHE A 484 -9.31 1.91 -1.37
C PHE A 484 -9.12 3.29 -0.72
N TYR A 485 -9.36 4.38 -1.47
CA TYR A 485 -9.29 5.74 -0.93
C TYR A 485 -10.21 5.94 0.29
N LYS A 486 -11.48 5.52 0.18
CA LYS A 486 -12.47 5.64 1.27
C LYS A 486 -12.12 4.82 2.50
N ALA A 487 -11.47 3.68 2.30
CA ALA A 487 -10.98 2.79 3.35
C ALA A 487 -9.81 3.38 4.14
N GLY A 488 -9.17 4.43 3.62
CA GLY A 488 -7.99 5.05 4.21
C GLY A 488 -6.68 4.56 3.59
N ILE A 489 -6.71 3.98 2.39
CA ILE A 489 -5.50 3.72 1.59
C ILE A 489 -5.07 5.03 0.92
N ASP A 490 -3.80 5.39 1.01
CA ASP A 490 -3.29 6.69 0.51
C ASP A 490 -2.63 6.57 -0.86
N THR A 491 -1.89 5.49 -1.08
CA THR A 491 -0.94 5.38 -2.19
C THR A 491 -1.04 4.03 -2.87
N ILE A 492 -1.03 4.02 -4.21
CA ILE A 492 -0.94 2.81 -5.02
C ILE A 492 0.48 2.59 -5.51
N TYR A 493 0.91 1.35 -5.45
CA TYR A 493 2.17 0.81 -5.92
C TYR A 493 1.84 -0.41 -6.81
N PRO A 494 2.53 -0.74 -7.91
CA PRO A 494 3.79 -0.15 -8.31
C PRO A 494 3.81 0.54 -9.68
N LEU A 495 2.73 0.41 -10.44
CA LEU A 495 2.59 0.98 -11.77
C LEU A 495 1.55 2.11 -11.76
N PHE A 496 1.74 3.07 -12.66
CA PHE A 496 0.86 4.22 -12.81
C PHE A 496 -0.26 3.97 -13.82
N ALA A 497 -1.46 4.45 -13.49
CA ALA A 497 -2.50 4.80 -14.45
C ALA A 497 -3.26 6.02 -13.94
N ASP A 498 -3.75 6.84 -14.86
CA ASP A 498 -4.48 8.08 -14.59
C ASP A 498 -5.71 7.89 -13.68
N ILE A 499 -6.33 6.70 -13.73
CA ILE A 499 -7.47 6.33 -12.89
C ILE A 499 -7.16 6.30 -11.38
N ILE A 500 -5.90 6.10 -11.00
CA ILE A 500 -5.44 6.12 -9.59
C ILE A 500 -5.61 7.55 -9.05
N THR A 501 -5.07 8.53 -9.78
CA THR A 501 -5.19 9.95 -9.45
C THR A 501 -6.64 10.42 -9.53
N MET A 502 -7.45 9.89 -10.45
CA MET A 502 -8.89 10.15 -10.50
C MET A 502 -9.62 9.71 -9.23
N ALA A 503 -9.15 8.66 -8.55
CA ALA A 503 -9.68 8.23 -7.27
C ALA A 503 -9.11 9.00 -6.07
N ASN A 504 -8.33 10.05 -6.30
CA ASN A 504 -7.62 10.85 -5.28
C ASN A 504 -6.55 10.08 -4.50
N LEU A 505 -5.99 9.02 -5.10
CA LEU A 505 -4.85 8.29 -4.54
C LEU A 505 -3.54 8.86 -5.09
N ASP A 506 -2.52 8.89 -4.24
CA ASP A 506 -1.14 9.08 -4.65
C ASP A 506 -0.61 7.80 -5.31
N PHE A 507 0.56 7.87 -5.95
CA PHE A 507 1.25 6.68 -6.43
C PHE A 507 2.77 6.82 -6.29
N ILE A 508 3.43 5.67 -6.15
CA ILE A 508 4.89 5.55 -6.27
C ILE A 508 5.16 5.00 -7.66
N GLY A 509 5.93 5.73 -8.47
CA GLY A 509 6.30 5.23 -9.78
C GLY A 509 7.43 4.21 -9.69
N ILE A 510 7.20 2.96 -10.11
CA ILE A 510 8.32 2.15 -10.61
C ILE A 510 8.85 2.83 -11.86
N CYS A 511 10.15 3.02 -11.90
CA CYS A 511 10.83 3.23 -13.16
C CYS A 511 10.97 1.87 -13.86
N ASP A 512 10.06 1.53 -14.80
CA ASP A 512 10.04 0.28 -15.58
C ASP A 512 11.44 -0.04 -16.19
N SER A 513 12.22 1.02 -16.35
CA SER A 513 13.63 1.08 -16.73
C SER A 513 14.66 0.51 -15.74
N ALA A 514 14.27 0.07 -14.54
CA ALA A 514 15.18 -0.47 -13.53
C ALA A 514 15.83 -1.82 -13.86
N THR A 515 15.72 -2.26 -15.12
CA THR A 515 16.38 -3.44 -15.69
C THR A 515 17.84 -3.65 -15.26
N PRO A 516 18.70 -2.62 -15.05
CA PRO A 516 20.07 -2.86 -14.59
C PRO A 516 20.18 -3.39 -13.15
N PHE A 517 19.21 -3.05 -12.28
CA PHE A 517 19.19 -3.48 -10.88
C PHE A 517 18.85 -4.97 -10.76
N PHE A 518 18.17 -5.56 -11.75
CA PHE A 518 18.03 -7.00 -11.86
C PHE A 518 19.35 -7.63 -12.36
N SER A 519 19.89 -8.60 -11.64
CA SER A 519 21.03 -9.39 -12.13
C SER A 519 20.53 -10.49 -13.06
N ASP A 520 21.20 -10.73 -14.19
CA ASP A 520 20.85 -11.78 -15.15
C ASP A 520 20.71 -13.18 -14.52
N ARG A 521 19.68 -13.91 -14.97
CA ARG A 521 18.99 -15.07 -14.38
C ARG A 521 19.72 -16.42 -14.49
N LYS A 522 21.05 -16.47 -14.64
CA LYS A 522 21.75 -17.75 -14.61
C LYS A 522 21.91 -18.24 -13.18
N SER A 523 20.89 -18.96 -12.70
CA SER A 523 20.98 -19.82 -11.52
C SER A 523 20.74 -21.27 -11.94
N PRO A 524 21.70 -22.18 -11.68
CA PRO A 524 23.00 -21.94 -11.06
C PRO A 524 23.95 -21.17 -12.00
N ARG A 525 24.82 -20.35 -11.38
CA ARG A 525 25.88 -19.60 -12.06
C ARG A 525 27.15 -20.45 -12.10
N ASP A 526 27.94 -20.34 -13.17
CA ASP A 526 29.29 -20.92 -13.20
C ASP A 526 30.15 -20.24 -12.11
N PRO A 527 30.77 -20.99 -11.17
CA PRO A 527 31.61 -20.40 -10.12
C PRO A 527 32.79 -19.57 -10.62
N SER A 528 33.21 -19.74 -11.88
CA SER A 528 34.26 -18.95 -12.51
C SER A 528 33.77 -17.66 -13.16
N ASP A 529 32.45 -17.50 -13.35
CA ASP A 529 31.85 -16.31 -13.93
C ASP A 529 31.63 -15.23 -12.86
N HIS A 530 32.53 -14.26 -12.84
CA HIS A 530 32.48 -13.12 -11.92
C HIS A 530 31.88 -11.84 -12.54
N VAL A 531 31.30 -11.88 -13.74
CA VAL A 531 30.83 -10.65 -14.44
C VAL A 531 29.34 -10.43 -14.25
N ARG A 532 28.96 -9.45 -13.42
CA ARG A 532 27.54 -9.04 -13.31
C ARG A 532 27.01 -8.56 -14.66
N LEU A 533 25.84 -9.06 -15.05
CA LEU A 533 25.13 -8.66 -16.26
C LEU A 533 23.78 -8.00 -15.89
N PRO A 534 23.55 -6.73 -16.28
CA PRO A 534 24.57 -5.82 -16.79
C PRO A 534 25.56 -5.39 -15.67
N CYS A 535 26.71 -4.87 -16.09
CA CYS A 535 27.70 -4.30 -15.18
C CYS A 535 27.26 -2.88 -14.78
N LEU A 536 27.16 -2.60 -13.48
CA LEU A 536 26.69 -1.30 -12.98
C LEU A 536 27.74 -0.17 -13.07
N SER A 537 28.96 -0.50 -13.51
CA SER A 537 30.03 0.47 -13.78
C SER A 537 30.24 0.73 -15.28
N ASP A 538 29.52 0.02 -16.15
CA ASP A 538 29.57 0.24 -17.60
C ASP A 538 28.84 1.55 -17.97
N PRO A 539 29.53 2.52 -18.60
CA PRO A 539 28.92 3.78 -19.05
C PRO A 539 27.72 3.59 -19.97
N GLU A 540 27.70 2.56 -20.82
CA GLU A 540 26.57 2.31 -21.72
C GLU A 540 25.33 1.86 -20.94
N THR A 541 25.51 0.98 -19.96
CA THR A 541 24.46 0.58 -19.02
C THR A 541 23.90 1.79 -18.24
N LEU A 542 24.77 2.65 -17.72
CA LEU A 542 24.33 3.87 -17.01
C LEU A 542 23.60 4.84 -17.93
N LYS A 543 24.03 4.97 -19.20
CA LYS A 543 23.34 5.81 -20.18
C LYS A 543 21.94 5.27 -20.52
N LYS A 544 21.81 3.95 -20.71
CA LYS A 544 20.51 3.28 -20.90
C LYS A 544 19.58 3.51 -19.72
N LEU A 545 20.10 3.45 -18.48
CA LEU A 545 19.34 3.77 -17.28
C LEU A 545 18.86 5.23 -17.30
N GLU A 546 19.74 6.19 -17.59
CA GLU A 546 19.38 7.62 -17.67
C GLU A 546 18.27 7.89 -18.69
N ASP A 547 18.41 7.36 -19.91
CA ASP A 547 17.44 7.59 -20.99
C ASP A 547 16.07 6.99 -20.64
N ALA A 548 16.07 5.82 -20.03
CA ALA A 548 14.85 5.11 -19.68
C ALA A 548 14.17 5.72 -18.43
N LEU A 549 14.92 6.18 -17.43
CA LEU A 549 14.40 6.98 -16.30
C LEU A 549 13.75 8.28 -16.80
N ASN A 550 14.42 9.00 -17.70
CA ASN A 550 13.88 10.23 -18.27
C ASN A 550 12.54 10.00 -18.98
N LYS A 551 12.44 8.91 -19.74
CA LYS A 551 11.21 8.49 -20.42
C LYS A 551 10.10 8.17 -19.42
N ASP A 552 10.39 7.47 -18.33
CA ASP A 552 9.39 7.11 -17.34
C ASP A 552 8.89 8.35 -16.58
N ILE A 553 9.78 9.24 -16.15
CA ILE A 553 9.42 10.50 -15.48
C ILE A 553 8.53 11.37 -16.37
N ASP A 554 8.82 11.47 -17.67
CA ASP A 554 8.04 12.31 -18.59
C ASP A 554 6.59 11.83 -18.76
N LYS A 555 6.29 10.55 -18.50
CA LYS A 555 4.91 10.02 -18.52
C LYS A 555 4.09 10.45 -17.31
N VAL A 556 4.73 10.72 -16.17
CA VAL A 556 4.05 10.81 -14.86
C VAL A 556 4.23 12.15 -14.13
N LYS A 557 5.24 12.97 -14.50
CA LYS A 557 5.58 14.22 -13.79
C LYS A 557 4.43 15.22 -13.69
N GLU A 558 3.47 15.19 -14.62
CA GLU A 558 2.32 16.09 -14.60
C GLU A 558 1.26 15.67 -13.57
N PHE A 559 1.34 14.45 -13.02
CA PHE A 559 0.40 13.89 -12.03
C PHE A 559 0.87 14.08 -10.58
N SER A 560 1.70 15.09 -10.30
CA SER A 560 2.24 15.39 -8.95
C SER A 560 2.99 14.23 -8.29
N VAL A 561 3.60 13.34 -9.07
CA VAL A 561 4.44 12.27 -8.51
C VAL A 561 5.66 12.88 -7.80
N SER A 562 5.95 12.38 -6.61
CA SER A 562 7.09 12.81 -5.80
C SER A 562 7.94 11.63 -5.29
N GLU A 563 7.59 10.40 -5.67
CA GLU A 563 8.19 9.17 -5.15
C GLU A 563 8.44 8.17 -6.26
N PHE A 564 9.65 7.60 -6.26
CA PHE A 564 10.12 6.67 -7.27
C PHE A 564 10.86 5.50 -6.62
N THR A 565 10.57 4.30 -7.09
CA THR A 565 11.35 3.11 -6.73
C THR A 565 12.10 2.58 -7.94
N MET A 566 13.28 2.02 -7.68
CA MET A 566 14.05 1.26 -8.66
C MET A 566 13.52 -0.18 -8.79
N GLY A 567 12.39 -0.53 -8.16
CA GLY A 567 11.73 -1.83 -8.31
C GLY A 567 11.79 -2.71 -7.05
N ASP A 568 11.32 -3.93 -7.26
CA ASP A 568 11.05 -4.96 -6.25
C ASP A 568 12.19 -5.98 -6.14
N GLU A 569 12.48 -6.44 -4.93
CA GLU A 569 13.44 -7.52 -4.61
C GLU A 569 14.80 -7.36 -5.34
N LEU A 570 15.35 -6.14 -5.29
CA LEU A 570 16.60 -5.81 -6.00
C LEU A 570 17.82 -6.35 -5.26
N HIS A 571 18.70 -7.02 -6.00
CA HIS A 571 19.93 -7.58 -5.45
C HIS A 571 21.16 -7.20 -6.29
N PHE A 572 22.25 -6.85 -5.61
CA PHE A 572 23.54 -6.71 -6.27
C PHE A 572 24.02 -8.05 -6.83
N ALA A 573 23.89 -9.12 -6.03
CA ALA A 573 24.18 -10.50 -6.39
C ALA A 573 23.15 -11.45 -5.74
N LEU A 574 22.73 -12.47 -6.49
CA LEU A 574 21.96 -13.60 -5.96
C LEU A 574 22.92 -14.63 -5.34
N GLY A 575 22.66 -15.07 -4.10
CA GLY A 575 23.53 -16.02 -3.40
C GLY A 575 24.93 -15.47 -3.09
N ASN A 576 25.87 -16.36 -2.80
CA ASN A 576 27.25 -16.03 -2.40
C ASN A 576 28.18 -15.83 -3.62
N ASN A 577 27.78 -15.01 -4.57
CA ASN A 577 28.54 -14.74 -5.79
C ASN A 577 29.43 -13.50 -5.65
N GLU A 578 30.70 -13.62 -6.04
CA GLU A 578 31.66 -12.52 -6.04
C GLU A 578 31.59 -11.76 -7.36
N LEU A 579 30.72 -10.76 -7.40
CA LEU A 579 30.54 -9.89 -8.56
C LEU A 579 31.04 -8.47 -8.20
N CYS A 580 31.46 -7.63 -9.15
CA CYS A 580 31.55 -7.82 -10.60
C CYS A 580 32.98 -7.60 -11.14
N PHE A 581 33.64 -8.60 -11.72
CA PHE A 581 35.05 -8.51 -12.16
C PHE A 581 35.20 -8.01 -13.61
N SER A 582 34.22 -7.27 -14.14
CA SER A 582 34.33 -6.70 -15.49
C SER A 582 35.48 -5.69 -15.59
N PRO A 583 35.99 -5.39 -16.79
CA PRO A 583 37.00 -4.35 -16.99
C PRO A 583 36.58 -2.98 -16.43
N HIS A 584 35.29 -2.65 -16.50
CA HIS A 584 34.75 -1.39 -15.95
C HIS A 584 34.81 -1.34 -14.43
N CYS A 585 34.41 -2.42 -13.76
CA CYS A 585 34.51 -2.50 -12.29
C CYS A 585 35.96 -2.62 -11.82
N GLN A 586 36.84 -3.27 -12.59
CA GLN A 586 38.27 -3.27 -12.30
C GLN A 586 38.83 -1.85 -12.37
N LYS A 587 38.46 -1.06 -13.39
CA LYS A 587 38.87 0.35 -13.48
C LYS A 587 38.36 1.17 -12.29
N LYS A 588 37.09 1.01 -11.90
CA LYS A 588 36.53 1.65 -10.69
C LYS A 588 37.30 1.28 -9.42
N PHE A 589 37.70 0.02 -9.30
CA PHE A 589 38.52 -0.42 -8.17
C PHE A 589 39.90 0.24 -8.16
N GLN A 590 40.55 0.38 -9.32
CA GLN A 590 41.83 1.07 -9.42
C GLN A 590 41.72 2.56 -9.03
N ASP A 591 40.61 3.21 -9.38
CA ASP A 591 40.32 4.59 -8.97
C ASP A 591 40.01 4.71 -7.46
N PHE A 592 39.30 3.72 -6.91
CA PHE A 592 39.07 3.58 -5.46
C PHE A 592 40.41 3.49 -4.72
N LEU A 593 41.31 2.60 -5.16
CA LEU A 593 42.65 2.44 -4.57
C LEU A 593 43.49 3.71 -4.65
N GLY A 594 43.43 4.43 -5.77
CA GLY A 594 44.09 5.73 -5.91
C GLY A 594 43.56 6.78 -4.92
N SER A 595 42.25 6.75 -4.65
CA SER A 595 41.61 7.63 -3.68
C SER A 595 41.93 7.25 -2.23
N GLU A 596 41.99 5.96 -1.93
CA GLU A 596 42.24 5.43 -0.59
C GLU A 596 43.71 5.63 -0.18
N TYR A 597 44.63 5.15 -1.02
CA TYR A 597 46.06 5.10 -0.67
C TYR A 597 46.85 6.35 -1.09
N LYS A 598 46.29 7.17 -1.98
CA LYS A 598 46.92 8.36 -2.61
C LYS A 598 48.12 8.06 -3.52
N THR A 599 48.98 7.11 -3.14
CA THR A 599 50.19 6.70 -3.88
C THR A 599 50.31 5.19 -3.94
N ILE A 600 50.93 4.66 -5.00
CA ILE A 600 51.14 3.21 -5.16
C ILE A 600 52.09 2.65 -4.09
N GLN A 601 53.01 3.48 -3.57
CA GLN A 601 53.93 3.11 -2.50
C GLN A 601 53.18 2.83 -1.19
N ASN A 602 52.16 3.62 -0.87
CA ASN A 602 51.32 3.39 0.30
C ASN A 602 50.53 2.08 0.16
N LEU A 603 49.94 1.84 -1.01
CA LEU A 603 49.26 0.57 -1.30
C LEU A 603 50.21 -0.62 -1.19
N ASN A 604 51.39 -0.54 -1.80
CA ASN A 604 52.37 -1.62 -1.77
C ASN A 604 52.84 -1.93 -0.34
N LYS A 605 52.98 -0.91 0.50
CA LYS A 605 53.25 -1.09 1.93
C LYS A 605 52.07 -1.77 2.64
N GLU A 606 50.85 -1.43 2.25
CA GLU A 606 49.65 -2.01 2.85
C GLU A 606 49.50 -3.49 2.48
N TYR A 607 49.59 -3.81 1.19
CA TYR A 607 49.37 -5.16 0.66
C TYR A 607 50.60 -6.06 0.71
N ASN A 608 51.74 -5.55 1.20
CA ASN A 608 53.03 -6.24 1.09
C ASN A 608 53.32 -6.68 -0.37
N SER A 609 53.12 -5.74 -1.30
CA SER A 609 53.19 -5.97 -2.75
C SER A 609 54.18 -5.03 -3.43
N ASN A 610 54.29 -5.15 -4.75
CA ASN A 610 55.28 -4.47 -5.58
C ASN A 610 54.72 -4.11 -6.97
N TYR A 611 53.47 -3.64 -6.99
CA TYR A 611 52.83 -3.11 -8.19
C TYR A 611 53.53 -1.83 -8.66
N ALA A 612 53.71 -1.67 -9.97
CA ALA A 612 54.32 -0.46 -10.53
C ALA A 612 53.32 0.71 -10.58
N SER A 613 52.04 0.40 -10.73
CA SER A 613 50.94 1.35 -10.85
C SER A 613 49.63 0.77 -10.30
N PHE A 614 48.64 1.63 -10.01
CA PHE A 614 47.30 1.16 -9.63
C PHE A 614 46.64 0.32 -10.74
N SER A 615 46.95 0.57 -12.02
CA SER A 615 46.41 -0.20 -13.15
C SER A 615 46.84 -1.67 -13.18
N ASP A 616 47.91 -2.02 -12.47
CA ASP A 616 48.40 -3.40 -12.39
C ASP A 616 47.60 -4.25 -11.39
N VAL A 617 46.79 -3.60 -10.53
CA VAL A 617 46.00 -4.28 -9.50
C VAL A 617 44.73 -4.87 -10.11
N LYS A 618 44.45 -6.14 -9.75
CA LYS A 618 43.27 -6.90 -10.18
C LYS A 618 42.51 -7.43 -8.96
N PRO A 619 41.18 -7.59 -9.04
CA PRO A 619 40.44 -8.27 -7.98
C PRO A 619 40.86 -9.74 -7.85
N ILE A 620 40.69 -10.28 -6.65
CA ILE A 620 40.90 -11.69 -6.33
C ILE A 620 39.64 -12.30 -5.72
N THR A 621 39.52 -13.62 -5.73
CA THR A 621 38.39 -14.35 -5.16
C THR A 621 38.59 -14.61 -3.66
N PHE A 622 37.49 -14.89 -2.96
CA PHE A 622 37.48 -15.31 -1.57
C PHE A 622 38.36 -16.55 -1.36
N GLN A 623 38.31 -17.51 -2.29
CA GLN A 623 39.14 -18.71 -2.22
C GLN A 623 40.64 -18.37 -2.27
N GLN A 624 41.04 -17.42 -3.11
CA GLN A 624 42.43 -16.95 -3.18
C GLN A 624 42.86 -16.26 -1.87
N ALA A 625 42.00 -15.41 -1.29
CA ALA A 625 42.25 -14.77 0.01
C ALA A 625 42.37 -15.79 1.16
N MET A 626 41.60 -16.88 1.12
CA MET A 626 41.68 -17.97 2.09
C MET A 626 42.93 -18.83 1.93
N GLN A 627 43.45 -18.96 0.70
CA GLN A 627 44.68 -19.70 0.41
C GLN A 627 45.95 -18.89 0.73
N ASN A 628 45.89 -17.56 0.58
CA ASN A 628 46.98 -16.66 0.92
C ASN A 628 46.46 -15.44 1.69
N SER A 629 46.73 -15.41 3.00
CA SER A 629 46.27 -14.35 3.90
C SER A 629 46.81 -12.97 3.57
N ASP A 630 47.94 -12.87 2.86
CA ASP A 630 48.51 -11.58 2.45
C ASP A 630 47.63 -10.87 1.40
N LEU A 631 46.73 -11.60 0.73
CA LEU A 631 45.78 -11.03 -0.23
C LEU A 631 44.48 -10.54 0.40
N ILE A 632 44.29 -10.70 1.71
CA ILE A 632 43.06 -10.29 2.40
C ILE A 632 42.77 -8.78 2.24
N PRO A 633 43.74 -7.87 2.43
CA PRO A 633 43.52 -6.44 2.22
C PRO A 633 42.97 -6.10 0.83
N LEU A 634 43.57 -6.71 -0.20
CA LEU A 634 43.12 -6.57 -1.58
C LEU A 634 41.67 -7.04 -1.78
N TRP A 635 41.30 -8.16 -1.16
CA TRP A 635 39.94 -8.70 -1.24
C TRP A 635 38.91 -7.80 -0.52
N VAL A 636 39.20 -7.38 0.72
CA VAL A 636 38.31 -6.52 1.52
C VAL A 636 38.07 -5.18 0.82
N ASP A 637 39.13 -4.52 0.33
CA ASP A 637 38.99 -3.25 -0.39
C ASP A 637 38.18 -3.40 -1.67
N TYR A 638 38.28 -4.55 -2.34
CA TYR A 638 37.43 -4.82 -3.49
C TYR A 638 35.95 -4.94 -3.11
N ARG A 639 35.62 -5.58 -1.97
CA ARG A 639 34.23 -5.65 -1.48
C ARG A 639 33.70 -4.26 -1.10
N ARG A 640 34.49 -3.44 -0.41
CA ARG A 640 34.19 -2.03 -0.10
C ARG A 640 33.92 -1.21 -1.36
N CYS A 641 34.70 -1.43 -2.42
CA CYS A 641 34.48 -0.79 -3.71
C CYS A 641 33.15 -1.23 -4.36
N MET A 642 32.76 -2.50 -4.24
CA MET A 642 31.47 -2.97 -4.79
C MET A 642 30.27 -2.39 -4.06
N GLU A 643 30.39 -2.10 -2.76
CA GLU A 643 29.36 -1.34 -2.01
C GLU A 643 29.24 0.10 -2.53
N ASP A 644 30.36 0.75 -2.89
CA ASP A 644 30.35 2.08 -3.52
C ASP A 644 29.70 2.04 -4.90
N VAL A 645 29.94 0.97 -5.67
CA VAL A 645 29.27 0.77 -6.97
C VAL A 645 27.76 0.63 -6.76
N TRP A 646 27.32 -0.20 -5.81
CA TRP A 646 25.89 -0.43 -5.57
C TRP A 646 25.18 0.84 -5.11
N ALA A 647 25.63 1.46 -4.02
CA ALA A 647 25.06 2.72 -3.52
C ALA A 647 25.19 3.85 -4.55
N GLY A 648 26.30 3.91 -5.28
CA GLY A 648 26.55 4.88 -6.34
C GLY A 648 25.56 4.80 -7.50
N THR A 649 25.11 3.60 -7.89
CA THR A 649 24.09 3.45 -8.94
C THR A 649 22.73 4.01 -8.49
N TYR A 650 22.31 3.77 -7.24
CA TYR A 650 21.09 4.39 -6.70
C TYR A 650 21.22 5.91 -6.62
N LYS A 651 22.35 6.41 -6.16
CA LYS A 651 22.61 7.85 -6.11
C LYS A 651 22.56 8.46 -7.52
N TYR A 652 23.13 7.81 -8.52
CA TYR A 652 23.07 8.25 -9.91
C TYR A 652 21.62 8.34 -10.42
N ALA A 653 20.80 7.30 -10.18
CA ALA A 653 19.39 7.31 -10.53
C ALA A 653 18.61 8.43 -9.80
N ALA A 654 18.86 8.60 -8.49
CA ALA A 654 18.24 9.65 -7.69
C ALA A 654 18.60 11.05 -8.20
N ASP A 655 19.87 11.28 -8.56
CA ASP A 655 20.34 12.55 -9.10
C ASP A 655 19.68 12.85 -10.47
N ILE A 656 19.43 11.84 -11.32
CA ILE A 656 18.68 12.00 -12.57
C ILE A 656 17.24 12.42 -12.32
N ILE A 657 16.54 11.72 -11.42
CA ILE A 657 15.15 12.04 -11.07
C ILE A 657 15.05 13.46 -10.48
N LYS A 658 15.94 13.80 -9.54
CA LYS A 658 15.96 15.10 -8.86
C LYS A 658 16.26 16.28 -9.77
N LYS A 659 16.91 16.07 -10.92
CA LYS A 659 17.05 17.13 -11.95
C LYS A 659 15.69 17.57 -12.52
N LYS A 660 14.70 16.67 -12.61
CA LYS A 660 13.34 16.98 -13.09
C LYS A 660 12.38 17.29 -11.94
N ILE A 661 12.52 16.61 -10.80
CA ILE A 661 11.65 16.72 -9.63
C ILE A 661 12.52 16.90 -8.37
N PRO A 662 12.91 18.13 -8.00
CA PRO A 662 13.94 18.39 -6.97
C PRO A 662 13.66 17.79 -5.59
N TYR A 663 12.38 17.64 -5.23
CA TYR A 663 11.93 17.10 -3.95
C TYR A 663 11.64 15.59 -4.00
N ALA A 664 11.96 14.89 -5.09
CA ALA A 664 11.66 13.49 -5.23
C ALA A 664 12.33 12.61 -4.17
N ARG A 665 11.57 11.65 -3.66
CA ARG A 665 12.08 10.52 -2.90
C ARG A 665 12.36 9.35 -3.82
N VAL A 666 13.54 8.76 -3.71
CA VAL A 666 14.03 7.70 -4.60
C VAL A 666 14.62 6.59 -3.75
N GLY A 667 14.31 5.34 -4.08
CA GLY A 667 14.89 4.18 -3.42
C GLY A 667 14.40 2.84 -3.94
N TYR A 668 14.14 1.89 -3.04
CA TYR A 668 13.74 0.52 -3.38
C TYR A 668 12.66 0.00 -2.42
N GLU A 669 12.08 -1.14 -2.77
CA GLU A 669 11.12 -1.87 -1.94
C GLU A 669 11.29 -3.39 -2.10
N GLY A 670 10.62 -4.18 -1.26
CA GLY A 670 10.69 -5.64 -1.27
C GLY A 670 12.08 -6.22 -0.99
N THR A 671 13.07 -5.39 -0.61
CA THR A 671 14.44 -5.87 -0.47
C THR A 671 14.57 -6.88 0.66
N ASP A 672 14.91 -8.12 0.29
CA ASP A 672 15.35 -9.17 1.21
C ASP A 672 16.84 -9.01 1.56
N ALA A 673 17.15 -7.89 2.23
CA ALA A 673 18.53 -7.54 2.57
C ALA A 673 19.09 -8.48 3.64
N GLU A 674 20.34 -8.90 3.46
CA GLU A 674 21.10 -9.73 4.40
C GLU A 674 22.44 -9.05 4.71
N ILE A 675 22.92 -9.23 5.94
CA ILE A 675 24.22 -8.66 6.35
C ILE A 675 25.32 -9.66 6.00
N ASN A 676 25.81 -9.59 4.75
CA ASN A 676 26.92 -10.41 4.29
C ASN A 676 27.78 -9.71 3.23
N THR A 677 28.96 -10.28 2.97
CA THR A 677 29.95 -9.70 2.07
C THR A 677 29.52 -9.66 0.59
N PHE A 678 28.66 -10.58 0.14
CA PHE A 678 28.38 -10.81 -1.28
C PHE A 678 27.28 -9.89 -1.82
N ARG A 679 26.36 -9.43 -0.97
CA ARG A 679 25.24 -8.55 -1.36
C ARG A 679 25.61 -7.09 -1.58
N ALA A 680 26.86 -6.69 -1.32
CA ALA A 680 27.34 -5.31 -1.43
C ALA A 680 26.44 -4.29 -0.70
N THR A 681 25.90 -4.68 0.46
CA THR A 681 24.92 -3.89 1.21
C THR A 681 25.57 -3.27 2.45
N ASP A 682 26.22 -2.13 2.26
CA ASP A 682 26.58 -1.21 3.34
C ASP A 682 25.39 -0.28 3.62
N PHE A 683 24.72 -0.46 4.75
CA PHE A 683 23.52 0.32 5.09
C PHE A 683 23.79 1.81 5.27
N TYR A 684 24.98 2.21 5.72
CA TYR A 684 25.30 3.63 5.86
C TYR A 684 25.42 4.29 4.48
N LYS A 685 26.16 3.67 3.55
CA LYS A 685 26.27 4.17 2.17
C LYS A 685 24.92 4.16 1.47
N MET A 686 24.16 3.08 1.62
CA MET A 686 22.84 2.95 1.00
C MET A 686 21.87 4.03 1.49
N MET A 687 21.73 4.26 2.80
CA MET A 687 20.79 5.26 3.32
C MET A 687 21.21 6.71 3.01
N ASN A 688 22.48 6.95 2.68
CA ASN A 688 22.93 8.23 2.13
C ASN A 688 22.65 8.37 0.62
N ALA A 689 22.43 7.26 -0.09
CA ALA A 689 22.10 7.26 -1.52
C ALA A 689 20.58 7.34 -1.79
N ILE A 690 19.74 6.82 -0.88
CA ILE A 690 18.28 6.73 -1.05
C ILE A 690 17.51 7.39 0.09
N ASN A 691 16.25 7.74 -0.17
CA ASN A 691 15.32 8.29 0.83
C ASN A 691 13.89 7.74 0.69
N LEU A 692 13.75 6.55 0.11
CA LEU A 692 12.53 5.73 0.09
C LEU A 692 12.95 4.27 0.35
N ASN A 693 12.35 3.61 1.34
CA ASN A 693 12.68 2.24 1.71
C ASN A 693 11.43 1.46 2.15
N GLY A 694 11.13 0.35 1.47
CA GLY A 694 10.09 -0.61 1.85
C GLY A 694 10.64 -2.03 2.01
N CYS A 695 11.61 -2.25 2.91
CA CYS A 695 12.25 -3.56 3.09
C CYS A 695 11.37 -4.57 3.85
N TYR A 696 11.72 -5.86 3.76
CA TYR A 696 11.25 -6.85 4.71
C TYR A 696 11.86 -6.63 6.10
N THR A 697 11.16 -7.03 7.16
CA THR A 697 11.61 -6.77 8.54
C THR A 697 12.83 -7.61 8.88
N ARG A 698 13.83 -7.03 9.55
CA ARG A 698 14.94 -7.76 10.21
C ARG A 698 15.38 -7.00 11.46
N PRO A 699 15.64 -7.68 12.60
CA PRO A 699 15.88 -7.01 13.89
C PRO A 699 16.92 -5.89 13.81
N PHE A 700 18.11 -6.15 13.27
CA PHE A 700 19.13 -5.10 13.15
C PHE A 700 18.85 -4.10 12.04
N ILE A 701 18.47 -4.58 10.85
CA ILE A 701 18.36 -3.75 9.65
C ILE A 701 17.30 -2.67 9.81
N ASP A 702 16.17 -2.97 10.47
CA ASP A 702 15.10 -1.99 10.76
C ASP A 702 15.69 -0.75 11.47
N HIS A 703 16.49 -0.96 12.52
CA HIS A 703 17.12 0.12 13.30
C HIS A 703 18.25 0.81 12.52
N ALA A 704 19.05 0.06 11.76
CA ALA A 704 20.12 0.62 10.94
C ALA A 704 19.57 1.55 9.84
N ILE A 705 18.51 1.13 9.14
CA ILE A 705 17.80 1.98 8.16
C ILE A 705 17.30 3.24 8.84
N LYS A 706 16.59 3.10 9.97
CA LYS A 706 16.03 4.23 10.71
C LYS A 706 17.11 5.23 11.17
N ASP A 707 18.23 4.77 11.71
CA ASP A 707 19.25 5.64 12.29
C ASP A 707 20.18 6.28 11.24
N PHE A 708 20.28 5.70 10.04
CA PHE A 708 21.06 6.24 8.92
C PHE A 708 20.22 6.98 7.88
N ALA A 709 18.89 6.89 7.94
CA ALA A 709 18.00 7.56 7.01
C ALA A 709 18.15 9.09 7.01
N GLN A 710 17.95 9.68 5.83
CA GLN A 710 17.92 11.13 5.67
C GLN A 710 16.63 11.73 6.24
N PRO A 711 16.65 13.00 6.69
CA PRO A 711 15.41 13.69 7.06
C PRO A 711 14.38 13.65 5.92
N GLY A 712 13.12 13.34 6.26
CA GLY A 712 12.03 13.24 5.28
C GLY A 712 11.97 11.94 4.47
N SER A 713 12.84 10.96 4.76
CA SER A 713 12.77 9.64 4.13
C SER A 713 11.43 8.95 4.38
N LEU A 714 10.95 8.20 3.38
CA LEU A 714 9.79 7.31 3.52
C LEU A 714 10.27 5.91 3.91
N LEU A 715 9.88 5.42 5.09
CA LEU A 715 10.43 4.21 5.69
C LEU A 715 9.32 3.26 6.16
N SER A 716 9.40 2.01 5.71
CA SER A 716 8.65 0.87 6.24
C SER A 716 9.59 -0.26 6.64
N PHE A 717 9.22 -1.01 7.68
CA PHE A 717 10.00 -2.11 8.24
C PHE A 717 9.21 -3.41 8.16
N GLY A 718 8.87 -3.81 6.95
CA GLY A 718 8.08 -5.00 6.66
C GLY A 718 6.83 -4.71 5.83
N TRP A 719 6.21 -5.82 5.44
CA TRP A 719 5.03 -5.89 4.60
C TRP A 719 3.92 -6.68 5.32
N SER A 720 2.68 -6.27 5.11
CA SER A 720 1.49 -6.94 5.64
C SER A 720 0.44 -7.08 4.54
N GLY A 721 -0.76 -7.58 4.88
CA GLY A 721 -1.87 -7.73 3.94
C GLY A 721 -2.33 -9.18 3.83
N GLY A 722 -2.45 -9.72 2.62
CA GLY A 722 -3.00 -11.06 2.35
C GLY A 722 -1.97 -12.20 2.36
N TYR A 723 -0.75 -12.00 2.85
CA TYR A 723 0.19 -13.09 3.09
C TYR A 723 -0.39 -14.17 4.01
N ASP A 724 0.11 -15.41 3.89
CA ASP A 724 -0.33 -16.55 4.69
C ASP A 724 -0.27 -16.31 6.21
N PHE A 725 0.82 -15.71 6.69
CA PHE A 725 0.98 -15.40 8.11
C PHE A 725 0.05 -14.27 8.58
N CYS A 726 -0.43 -13.41 7.68
CA CYS A 726 -1.44 -12.40 8.00
C CYS A 726 -2.84 -13.03 8.03
N ARG A 727 -3.22 -13.78 6.99
CA ARG A 727 -4.55 -14.40 6.86
C ARG A 727 -4.87 -15.37 8.00
N ASN A 728 -3.83 -16.05 8.51
CA ASN A 728 -3.96 -17.08 9.54
C ASN A 728 -3.57 -16.61 10.95
N SER A 729 -3.25 -15.32 11.14
CA SER A 729 -2.87 -14.77 12.45
C SER A 729 -3.75 -13.59 12.81
N LYS A 730 -4.55 -13.77 13.87
CA LYS A 730 -5.26 -12.65 14.49
C LYS A 730 -4.24 -11.70 15.09
N LEU A 731 -3.24 -12.24 15.81
CA LEU A 731 -2.20 -11.45 16.46
C LEU A 731 -1.56 -10.46 15.49
N PHE A 732 -1.02 -10.95 14.37
CA PHE A 732 -0.32 -10.16 13.37
C PHE A 732 -1.13 -8.96 12.88
N ASN A 733 -2.41 -9.17 12.55
CA ASN A 733 -3.29 -8.10 12.09
C ASN A 733 -3.52 -6.99 13.12
N TYR A 734 -3.33 -7.26 14.42
CA TYR A 734 -3.45 -6.27 15.49
C TYR A 734 -2.14 -5.55 15.81
N TYR A 735 -0.99 -6.24 15.82
CA TYR A 735 0.23 -5.67 16.41
C TYR A 735 1.27 -5.16 15.39
N PHE A 736 1.30 -5.71 14.18
CA PHE A 736 2.46 -5.56 13.28
C PHE A 736 2.74 -4.11 12.89
N GLU A 737 1.71 -3.35 12.53
CA GLU A 737 1.87 -1.95 12.12
C GLU A 737 2.29 -1.04 13.28
N TRP A 738 1.77 -1.33 14.50
CA TRP A 738 2.20 -0.64 15.71
C TRP A 738 3.67 -0.91 16.01
N ARG A 739 4.14 -2.15 15.84
CA ARG A 739 5.55 -2.49 16.00
C ARG A 739 6.43 -1.69 15.04
N ASN A 740 6.06 -1.65 13.77
CA ASN A 740 6.86 -0.94 12.77
C ASN A 740 6.88 0.57 13.07
N LEU A 741 5.75 1.16 13.45
CA LEU A 741 5.67 2.55 13.92
C LEU A 741 6.61 2.81 15.11
N PHE A 742 6.60 1.95 16.13
CA PHE A 742 7.41 2.13 17.33
C PHE A 742 8.92 1.92 17.10
N LYS A 743 9.29 1.23 16.02
CA LYS A 743 10.68 1.17 15.53
C LYS A 743 11.09 2.41 14.73
N GLY A 744 10.13 3.21 14.27
CA GLY A 744 10.33 4.47 13.57
C GLY A 744 9.86 4.51 12.11
N ALA A 745 9.04 3.55 11.68
CA ALA A 745 8.42 3.59 10.35
C ALA A 745 7.41 4.74 10.26
N ASN A 746 7.27 5.31 9.07
CA ASN A 746 6.29 6.36 8.77
C ASN A 746 5.33 6.00 7.62
N CYS A 747 5.42 4.77 7.11
CA CYS A 747 4.41 4.18 6.26
C CYS A 747 4.28 2.67 6.48
N ALA A 748 3.20 2.09 5.94
CA ALA A 748 2.95 0.66 5.87
C ALA A 748 2.80 0.22 4.42
N PHE A 749 3.58 -0.78 3.99
CA PHE A 749 3.43 -1.43 2.69
C PHE A 749 2.52 -2.66 2.79
N LEU A 750 1.55 -2.76 1.88
CA LEU A 750 0.48 -3.76 1.89
C LEU A 750 0.51 -4.59 0.60
N TRP A 751 0.51 -5.91 0.74
CA TRP A 751 0.44 -6.89 -0.34
C TRP A 751 -0.84 -7.72 -0.22
N THR A 752 -1.74 -7.85 -1.19
CA THR A 752 -1.92 -7.06 -2.41
C THR A 752 -3.41 -6.74 -2.61
N GLY A 753 -3.71 -5.63 -3.29
CA GLY A 753 -5.08 -5.19 -3.62
C GLY A 753 -5.80 -5.93 -4.75
N PHE A 754 -5.15 -6.83 -5.50
CA PHE A 754 -5.74 -7.44 -6.68
C PHE A 754 -7.01 -8.28 -6.39
N PRO A 755 -8.21 -7.83 -6.79
CA PRO A 755 -9.45 -8.46 -6.35
C PRO A 755 -9.54 -9.93 -6.70
N GLY A 756 -9.81 -10.74 -5.69
CA GLY A 756 -9.98 -12.18 -5.86
C GLY A 756 -8.70 -12.90 -6.27
N GLN A 757 -7.49 -12.35 -6.12
CA GLN A 757 -6.25 -13.14 -6.28
C GLN A 757 -5.88 -13.92 -5.02
N ASN A 758 -5.02 -14.94 -5.15
CA ASN A 758 -4.33 -15.49 -3.99
C ASN A 758 -3.41 -14.39 -3.39
N LEU A 759 -3.27 -14.41 -2.07
CA LEU A 759 -2.61 -13.40 -1.25
C LEU A 759 -3.25 -11.99 -1.28
N SER A 760 -4.44 -11.82 -1.86
CA SER A 760 -5.11 -10.51 -1.87
C SER A 760 -5.86 -10.19 -0.58
N ILE A 761 -5.90 -8.90 -0.23
CA ILE A 761 -6.76 -8.31 0.81
C ILE A 761 -8.21 -8.07 0.33
N THR A 762 -8.44 -8.11 -0.98
CA THR A 762 -9.70 -7.74 -1.63
C THR A 762 -10.36 -8.96 -2.26
N ALA A 763 -11.64 -9.19 -1.96
CA ALA A 763 -12.47 -10.21 -2.59
C ALA A 763 -12.85 -9.83 -4.02
N SER A 764 -13.34 -10.80 -4.79
CA SER A 764 -13.65 -10.58 -6.21
C SER A 764 -14.82 -9.59 -6.44
N ASP A 765 -15.67 -9.38 -5.43
CA ASP A 765 -16.76 -8.39 -5.44
C ASP A 765 -16.35 -6.96 -4.99
N PHE A 766 -15.06 -6.77 -4.69
CA PHE A 766 -14.42 -5.57 -4.11
C PHE A 766 -14.58 -5.36 -2.61
N SER A 767 -15.30 -6.22 -1.88
CA SER A 767 -15.26 -6.18 -0.42
C SER A 767 -13.89 -6.61 0.11
N PHE A 768 -13.49 -6.10 1.28
CA PHE A 768 -12.30 -6.61 1.95
C PHE A 768 -12.59 -7.96 2.63
N TYR A 769 -11.60 -8.86 2.63
CA TYR A 769 -11.66 -10.04 3.47
C TYR A 769 -11.60 -9.67 4.96
N ASP A 770 -12.25 -10.46 5.81
CA ASP A 770 -12.47 -10.08 7.21
C ASP A 770 -11.18 -10.01 8.04
N PHE A 771 -10.16 -10.81 7.70
CA PHE A 771 -8.84 -10.71 8.34
C PHE A 771 -8.23 -9.31 8.15
N PHE A 772 -8.40 -8.72 6.96
CA PHE A 772 -7.80 -7.43 6.63
C PHE A 772 -8.58 -6.26 7.25
N LYS A 773 -9.90 -6.40 7.46
CA LYS A 773 -10.71 -5.36 8.14
C LYS A 773 -10.14 -5.00 9.52
N ILE A 774 -9.54 -5.97 10.22
CA ILE A 774 -8.86 -5.75 11.51
C ILE A 774 -7.62 -4.87 11.33
N ASN A 775 -6.74 -5.24 10.40
CA ASN A 775 -5.53 -4.49 10.10
C ASN A 775 -5.83 -3.05 9.64
N LEU A 776 -6.82 -2.89 8.77
CA LEU A 776 -7.30 -1.59 8.29
C LEU A 776 -7.78 -0.68 9.45
N ALA A 777 -8.44 -1.24 10.46
CA ALA A 777 -8.85 -0.48 11.65
C ALA A 777 -7.64 0.02 12.45
N GLN A 778 -6.60 -0.81 12.60
CA GLN A 778 -5.36 -0.39 13.28
C GLN A 778 -4.65 0.73 12.51
N LEU A 779 -4.53 0.59 11.18
CA LEU A 779 -3.93 1.60 10.32
C LEU A 779 -4.66 2.94 10.40
N ASN A 780 -5.99 2.94 10.37
CA ASN A 780 -6.77 4.17 10.50
C ASN A 780 -6.64 4.82 11.88
N GLU A 781 -6.51 4.05 12.96
CA GLU A 781 -6.25 4.60 14.30
C GLU A 781 -4.86 5.27 14.36
N ILE A 782 -3.82 4.63 13.82
CA ILE A 782 -2.48 5.21 13.71
C ILE A 782 -2.54 6.55 12.94
N LYS A 783 -3.26 6.57 11.80
CA LYS A 783 -3.39 7.74 10.93
C LYS A 783 -4.21 8.88 11.51
N ASN A 784 -4.99 8.66 12.57
CA ASN A 784 -5.73 9.72 13.27
C ASN A 784 -4.86 10.50 14.28
N GLY A 785 -3.54 10.52 14.05
CA GLY A 785 -2.59 11.42 14.69
C GLY A 785 -1.60 10.76 15.63
N ILE A 786 -1.83 9.51 16.06
CA ILE A 786 -0.88 8.78 16.91
C ILE A 786 0.42 8.54 16.13
N GLY A 787 0.33 8.15 14.85
CA GLY A 787 1.48 8.01 13.97
C GLY A 787 2.33 9.28 13.93
N LYS A 788 1.68 10.44 13.81
CA LYS A 788 2.33 11.75 13.81
C LYS A 788 3.06 12.08 15.12
N ILE A 789 2.57 11.63 16.28
CA ILE A 789 3.29 11.79 17.56
C ILE A 789 4.66 11.10 17.49
N PHE A 790 4.70 9.84 17.01
CA PHE A 790 5.94 9.06 16.95
C PHE A 790 6.87 9.57 15.83
N MET A 791 6.33 9.97 14.68
CA MET A 791 7.11 10.53 13.57
C MET A 791 7.84 11.83 13.94
N GLU A 792 7.22 12.69 14.75
CA GLU A 792 7.74 14.01 15.14
C GLU A 792 8.48 13.98 16.49
N SER A 793 8.53 12.83 17.17
CA SER A 793 9.25 12.66 18.44
C SER A 793 10.58 11.94 18.24
N LYS A 794 11.55 12.19 19.12
CA LYS A 794 12.84 11.51 19.09
C LYS A 794 12.80 10.24 19.93
N ARG A 795 13.07 9.08 19.32
CA ARG A 795 13.32 7.82 20.04
C ARG A 795 14.51 8.00 21.00
N GLU A 796 14.36 7.61 22.26
CA GLU A 796 15.47 7.61 23.22
C GLU A 796 16.52 6.56 22.83
N ASP A 797 17.74 6.70 23.34
CA ASP A 797 18.88 5.81 23.05
C ASP A 797 19.58 5.30 24.32
N ASP A 798 19.06 5.61 25.51
CA ASP A 798 19.70 5.32 26.82
C ASP A 798 21.20 5.67 26.86
N GLN A 799 21.62 6.71 26.12
CA GLN A 799 23.02 7.09 25.95
C GLN A 799 23.92 5.94 25.44
N THR A 800 23.34 5.01 24.68
CA THR A 800 23.97 3.78 24.18
C THR A 800 24.12 3.82 22.67
N ALA A 801 25.36 3.69 22.21
CA ALA A 801 25.69 3.50 20.81
C ALA A 801 26.02 2.02 20.53
N ILE A 802 25.60 1.51 19.38
CA ILE A 802 26.01 0.21 18.83
C ILE A 802 26.68 0.46 17.48
N LEU A 803 27.92 -0.01 17.31
CA LEU A 803 28.68 0.21 16.09
C LEU A 803 28.26 -0.76 14.96
N TYR A 804 28.06 -0.24 13.75
CA TYR A 804 28.02 -0.99 12.51
C TYR A 804 29.31 -0.77 11.71
N SER A 805 30.09 -1.83 11.54
CA SER A 805 31.36 -1.82 10.78
C SER A 805 31.24 -2.70 9.54
N ALA A 806 31.24 -2.07 8.35
CA ALA A 806 31.18 -2.76 7.07
C ALA A 806 32.39 -3.69 6.86
N SER A 807 33.60 -3.21 7.15
CA SER A 807 34.81 -4.05 7.08
C SER A 807 34.74 -5.27 8.02
N SER A 808 34.13 -5.14 9.19
CA SER A 808 33.92 -6.28 10.09
C SER A 808 32.93 -7.33 9.54
N VAL A 809 32.00 -6.94 8.65
CA VAL A 809 31.15 -7.91 7.91
C VAL A 809 32.02 -8.80 7.01
N HIS A 810 33.01 -8.20 6.32
CA HIS A 810 33.94 -8.96 5.48
C HIS A 810 34.86 -9.85 6.33
N MET A 811 35.35 -9.34 7.46
CA MET A 811 36.17 -10.13 8.40
C MET A 811 35.42 -11.31 9.02
N ALA A 812 34.13 -11.15 9.30
CA ALA A 812 33.27 -12.26 9.75
C ALA A 812 33.20 -13.36 8.69
N THR A 813 33.12 -12.99 7.40
CA THR A 813 33.12 -13.97 6.29
C THR A 813 34.45 -14.71 6.17
N LEU A 814 35.57 -14.03 6.39
CA LEU A 814 36.92 -14.61 6.43
C LEU A 814 37.22 -15.41 7.72
N SER A 815 36.24 -15.57 8.60
CA SER A 815 36.35 -16.25 9.89
C SER A 815 35.25 -17.30 10.07
N PRO A 816 35.10 -18.27 9.15
CA PRO A 816 33.90 -19.11 9.03
C PRO A 816 33.64 -20.06 10.22
N ARG A 817 34.60 -20.21 11.14
CA ARG A 817 34.41 -20.98 12.39
C ARG A 817 33.70 -20.17 13.48
N PHE A 818 33.67 -18.86 13.35
CA PHE A 818 32.95 -17.92 14.23
C PHE A 818 31.52 -17.66 13.68
N PRO A 819 30.61 -17.04 14.47
CA PRO A 819 29.30 -16.63 13.95
C PRO A 819 29.37 -15.70 12.74
N THR A 820 28.29 -15.68 11.94
CA THR A 820 28.13 -14.62 10.93
C THR A 820 27.80 -13.29 11.61
N MET A 821 28.13 -12.17 10.96
CA MET A 821 27.81 -10.84 11.48
C MET A 821 26.30 -10.65 11.72
N GLN A 822 25.47 -11.15 10.80
CA GLN A 822 24.01 -11.09 10.93
C GLN A 822 23.51 -11.77 12.22
N GLN A 823 24.01 -12.97 12.53
CA GLN A 823 23.63 -13.70 13.75
C GLN A 823 23.98 -12.91 15.02
N VAL A 824 25.13 -12.25 15.04
CA VAL A 824 25.56 -11.42 16.18
C VAL A 824 24.64 -10.22 16.34
N LEU A 825 24.43 -9.46 15.26
CA LEU A 825 23.64 -8.23 15.29
C LEU A 825 22.16 -8.49 15.61
N ASP A 826 21.53 -9.47 14.97
CA ASP A 826 20.11 -9.76 15.23
C ASP A 826 19.87 -10.24 16.67
N SER A 827 20.78 -11.05 17.22
CA SER A 827 20.72 -11.48 18.62
C SER A 827 20.91 -10.31 19.60
N LEU A 828 21.89 -9.44 19.34
CA LEU A 828 22.16 -8.28 20.18
C LEU A 828 20.93 -7.36 20.24
N ILE A 829 20.37 -7.01 19.10
CA ILE A 829 19.24 -6.07 19.00
C ILE A 829 17.99 -6.64 19.66
N THR A 830 17.71 -7.92 19.44
CA THR A 830 16.57 -8.59 20.09
C THR A 830 16.74 -8.59 21.61
N ALA A 831 17.95 -8.88 22.12
CA ALA A 831 18.24 -8.87 23.56
C ALA A 831 18.13 -7.45 24.18
N MET A 832 18.54 -6.41 23.45
CA MET A 832 18.36 -5.01 23.89
C MET A 832 16.88 -4.67 24.06
N GLU A 833 16.04 -5.01 23.09
CA GLU A 833 14.60 -4.75 23.16
C GLU A 833 13.91 -5.57 24.26
N ASP A 834 14.26 -6.85 24.41
CA ASP A 834 13.67 -7.74 25.42
C ASP A 834 14.06 -7.37 26.85
N THR A 835 15.18 -6.67 27.03
CA THR A 835 15.61 -6.07 28.30
C THR A 835 15.11 -4.62 28.48
N HIS A 836 14.29 -4.13 27.56
CA HIS A 836 13.64 -2.81 27.57
C HIS A 836 14.63 -1.64 27.49
N ARG A 837 15.76 -1.85 26.80
CA ARG A 837 16.81 -0.88 26.58
C ARG A 837 16.73 -0.29 25.19
N GLN A 838 16.96 1.00 25.14
CA GLN A 838 17.01 1.80 23.94
C GLN A 838 18.47 2.01 23.52
N PHE A 839 18.70 2.28 22.24
CA PHE A 839 20.04 2.46 21.68
C PHE A 839 19.95 3.21 20.35
N LYS A 840 21.10 3.67 19.87
CA LYS A 840 21.29 4.20 18.53
C LYS A 840 22.38 3.41 17.79
N ILE A 841 22.12 3.04 16.54
CA ILE A 841 23.15 2.49 15.64
C ILE A 841 24.00 3.65 15.11
N ILE A 842 25.32 3.50 15.15
CA ILE A 842 26.28 4.43 14.54
C ILE A 842 27.14 3.68 13.52
N SER A 843 27.53 4.35 12.43
CA SER A 843 28.41 3.75 11.43
C SER A 843 29.89 3.95 11.76
N TYR A 844 30.74 3.09 11.20
CA TYR A 844 32.20 3.26 11.17
C TYR A 844 32.62 4.67 10.73
N LYS A 845 31.90 5.27 9.76
CA LYS A 845 32.20 6.62 9.28
C LYS A 845 31.87 7.71 10.30
N GLN A 846 30.70 7.61 10.93
CA GLN A 846 30.31 8.52 12.00
C GLN A 846 31.27 8.43 13.20
N LEU A 847 31.75 7.23 13.50
CA LEU A 847 32.78 7.01 14.51
C LEU A 847 34.10 7.70 14.15
N GLU A 848 34.59 7.54 12.92
CA GLU A 848 35.77 8.24 12.40
C GLU A 848 35.64 9.77 12.52
N GLU A 849 34.41 10.29 12.38
CA GLU A 849 34.07 11.72 12.44
C GLU A 849 33.84 12.26 13.86
N GLY A 850 33.99 11.45 14.91
CA GLY A 850 33.91 11.90 16.30
C GLY A 850 32.49 11.91 16.89
N ILE A 851 31.62 10.99 16.47
CA ILE A 851 30.25 10.90 16.99
C ILE A 851 30.18 10.56 18.49
N LEU A 852 31.22 9.97 19.10
CA LEU A 852 31.20 9.65 20.53
C LEU A 852 31.41 10.89 21.39
N GLY A 853 32.28 11.81 20.97
CA GLY A 853 32.48 13.10 21.64
C GLY A 853 31.35 14.10 21.42
N SER A 854 30.76 14.11 20.23
CA SER A 854 29.64 15.01 19.89
C SER A 854 28.26 14.46 20.30
N GLY A 855 28.14 13.14 20.41
CA GLY A 855 26.95 12.46 20.92
C GLY A 855 26.94 12.42 22.45
N ASN A 856 25.75 12.49 23.05
CA ASN A 856 25.59 12.37 24.50
C ASN A 856 25.63 10.90 24.97
N PHE A 857 26.65 10.15 24.54
CA PHE A 857 26.81 8.72 24.83
C PHE A 857 27.61 8.46 26.10
N LYS A 858 27.24 7.40 26.81
CA LYS A 858 28.00 6.83 27.94
C LYS A 858 28.40 5.39 27.72
N PHE A 859 27.74 4.70 26.79
CA PHE A 859 27.99 3.30 26.48
C PHE A 859 28.22 3.14 24.97
N LEU A 860 29.22 2.34 24.62
CA LEU A 860 29.47 1.88 23.26
C LEU A 860 29.57 0.36 23.25
N TYR A 861 28.78 -0.29 22.40
CA TYR A 861 28.90 -1.72 22.12
C TYR A 861 29.54 -1.95 20.74
N LEU A 862 30.57 -2.79 20.68
CA LEU A 862 31.29 -3.23 19.49
C LEU A 862 30.91 -4.68 19.13
N PRO A 863 29.86 -4.90 18.32
CA PRO A 863 29.44 -6.24 17.93
C PRO A 863 30.39 -6.82 16.90
N PHE A 864 31.08 -7.89 17.27
CA PHE A 864 32.02 -8.65 16.47
C PHE A 864 32.95 -7.79 15.60
N THR A 865 33.40 -6.66 16.18
CA THR A 865 34.11 -5.60 15.47
C THR A 865 35.60 -5.95 15.37
N GLN A 866 35.92 -6.83 14.44
CA GLN A 866 37.29 -7.30 14.21
C GLN A 866 38.18 -6.28 13.51
N SER A 867 37.58 -5.37 12.73
CA SER A 867 38.27 -4.41 11.88
C SER A 867 37.94 -2.97 12.30
N LEU A 868 38.98 -2.20 12.61
CA LEU A 868 38.92 -0.80 13.02
C LEU A 868 40.12 -0.04 12.45
N SER A 869 39.88 1.12 11.85
CA SER A 869 40.96 2.04 11.49
C SER A 869 41.61 2.66 12.72
N GLN A 870 42.80 3.23 12.51
CA GLN A 870 43.52 3.95 13.56
C GLN A 870 42.71 5.12 14.14
N LYS A 871 41.92 5.81 13.30
CA LYS A 871 41.09 6.94 13.73
C LYS A 871 39.92 6.49 14.58
N GLU A 872 39.20 5.46 14.15
CA GLU A 872 38.10 4.88 14.91
C GLU A 872 38.58 4.38 16.28
N ALA A 873 39.71 3.66 16.31
CA ALA A 873 40.30 3.19 17.55
C ALA A 873 40.71 4.36 18.47
N THR A 874 41.23 5.46 17.92
CA THR A 874 41.61 6.65 18.70
C THR A 874 40.38 7.26 19.39
N GLU A 875 39.28 7.47 18.65
CA GLU A 875 38.02 7.98 19.21
C GLU A 875 37.47 7.06 20.31
N ILE A 876 37.50 5.74 20.10
CA ILE A 876 37.09 4.75 21.13
C ILE A 876 37.97 4.84 22.38
N ILE A 877 39.30 4.89 22.20
CA ILE A 877 40.26 4.98 23.31
C ILE A 877 40.02 6.26 24.11
N GLU A 878 39.79 7.39 23.45
CA GLU A 878 39.50 8.67 24.09
C GLU A 878 38.15 8.66 24.81
N PHE A 879 37.11 8.09 24.21
CA PHE A 879 35.81 7.89 24.84
C PHE A 879 35.93 7.14 26.17
N VAL A 880 36.63 6.01 26.20
CA VAL A 880 36.84 5.23 27.44
C VAL A 880 37.70 6.00 28.42
N ARG A 881 38.80 6.60 27.96
CA ARG A 881 39.70 7.40 28.82
C ARG A 881 38.93 8.53 29.53
N ASN A 882 37.93 9.11 28.88
CA ASN A 882 37.11 10.21 29.39
C ASN A 882 35.91 9.77 30.25
N GLY A 883 35.71 8.48 30.50
CA GLY A 883 34.67 7.96 31.38
C GLY A 883 33.57 7.16 30.70
N GLY A 884 33.66 6.97 29.38
CA GLY A 884 32.79 6.07 28.64
C GLY A 884 32.98 4.61 29.04
N THR A 885 31.93 3.81 28.88
CA THR A 885 31.97 2.36 29.06
C THR A 885 31.94 1.66 27.72
N LEU A 886 32.97 0.87 27.44
CA LEU A 886 33.11 0.09 26.22
C LEU A 886 32.75 -1.36 26.48
N ILE A 887 31.88 -1.91 25.65
CA ILE A 887 31.53 -3.34 25.66
C ILE A 887 31.87 -3.89 24.27
N ALA A 888 32.53 -5.04 24.22
CA ALA A 888 32.76 -5.76 22.97
C ALA A 888 32.55 -7.26 23.18
N ASP A 889 32.37 -7.97 22.07
CA ASP A 889 32.46 -9.42 22.04
C ASP A 889 33.71 -9.90 21.28
N LEU A 890 33.66 -11.07 20.65
CA LEU A 890 34.79 -11.79 20.08
C LEU A 890 35.73 -10.91 19.23
N ARG A 891 37.03 -10.99 19.55
CA ARG A 891 38.14 -10.50 18.74
C ARG A 891 38.10 -9.00 18.36
N PRO A 892 37.91 -8.06 19.31
CA PRO A 892 37.78 -6.65 18.97
C PRO A 892 39.12 -6.06 18.49
N GLY A 893 39.10 -5.32 17.37
CA GLY A 893 40.22 -4.52 16.91
C GLY A 893 41.49 -5.30 16.54
N VAL A 894 41.35 -6.49 15.96
CA VAL A 894 42.48 -7.34 15.56
C VAL A 894 43.09 -6.97 14.21
N CYS A 895 42.33 -6.30 13.34
CA CYS A 895 42.74 -5.87 12.01
C CYS A 895 42.40 -4.38 11.77
N ASP A 896 43.07 -3.78 10.80
CA ASP A 896 42.72 -2.45 10.29
C ASP A 896 41.46 -2.49 9.40
N GLU A 897 41.05 -1.34 8.84
CA GLU A 897 39.88 -1.19 7.97
C GLU A 897 39.96 -2.00 6.66
N HIS A 898 41.17 -2.41 6.27
CA HIS A 898 41.44 -3.25 5.10
C HIS A 898 41.45 -4.74 5.48
N GLY A 899 41.41 -5.09 6.76
CA GLY A 899 41.47 -6.49 7.21
C GLY A 899 42.88 -7.03 7.37
N LYS A 900 43.91 -6.17 7.31
CA LYS A 900 45.28 -6.55 7.65
C LYS A 900 45.42 -6.66 9.17
N PRO A 901 45.98 -7.77 9.68
CA PRO A 901 46.22 -7.92 11.11
C PRO A 901 47.19 -6.87 11.65
N TYR A 902 46.82 -6.23 12.77
CA TYR A 902 47.77 -5.43 13.53
C TYR A 902 48.85 -6.30 14.18
N ASN A 903 50.02 -5.74 14.49
CA ASN A 903 51.05 -6.48 15.24
C ASN A 903 50.61 -6.83 16.67
N LYS A 904 49.78 -5.97 17.26
CA LYS A 904 49.11 -6.12 18.57
C LYS A 904 47.70 -5.56 18.41
N GLY A 905 46.68 -6.18 19.01
CA GLY A 905 45.31 -5.70 18.90
C GLY A 905 45.20 -4.25 19.35
N ILE A 906 44.55 -3.40 18.55
CA ILE A 906 44.57 -1.94 18.75
C ILE A 906 43.80 -1.50 20.00
N LEU A 907 42.92 -2.38 20.52
CA LEU A 907 42.16 -2.19 21.76
C LEU A 907 42.61 -3.11 22.92
N ASP A 908 43.69 -3.89 22.74
CA ASP A 908 44.15 -4.87 23.74
C ASP A 908 44.43 -4.22 25.11
N GLU A 909 45.02 -3.02 25.11
CA GLU A 909 45.32 -2.27 26.34
C GLU A 909 44.06 -1.75 27.04
N VAL A 910 43.05 -1.35 26.26
CA VAL A 910 41.76 -0.88 26.79
C VAL A 910 41.04 -2.03 27.50
N PHE A 911 41.00 -3.21 26.88
CA PHE A 911 40.37 -4.40 27.46
C PHE A 911 41.26 -5.16 28.46
N GLY A 912 42.56 -4.86 28.53
CA GLY A 912 43.49 -5.53 29.42
C GLY A 912 43.75 -6.99 29.05
N ILE A 913 43.85 -7.28 27.75
CA ILE A 913 44.00 -8.64 27.19
C ILE A 913 45.22 -8.72 26.25
N SER A 914 45.47 -9.91 25.72
CA SER A 914 46.37 -10.12 24.58
C SER A 914 45.73 -11.07 23.58
N GLN A 915 45.79 -10.70 22.30
CA GLN A 915 45.17 -11.48 21.22
C GLN A 915 46.19 -11.85 20.15
N ASN A 916 46.01 -13.04 19.55
CA ASN A 916 46.68 -13.35 18.29
C ASN A 916 45.88 -12.78 17.12
N THR A 917 46.31 -11.64 16.59
CA THR A 917 45.63 -10.93 15.51
C THR A 917 45.64 -11.68 14.17
N LYS A 918 46.66 -12.52 13.93
CA LYS A 918 46.85 -13.26 12.68
C LYS A 918 46.10 -14.59 12.64
N ASN A 919 46.06 -15.33 13.75
CA ASN A 919 45.45 -16.65 13.81
C ASN A 919 43.94 -16.57 14.10
N ARG A 920 43.12 -17.05 13.15
CA ARG A 920 41.66 -17.07 13.23
C ARG A 920 41.07 -18.46 13.54
N ALA A 921 41.91 -19.45 13.87
CA ALA A 921 41.49 -20.82 14.13
C ALA A 921 40.99 -21.06 15.56
N GLY A 922 41.01 -20.04 16.44
CA GLY A 922 40.70 -20.17 17.88
C GLY A 922 39.23 -20.43 18.22
N ALA A 923 38.32 -20.41 17.24
CA ALA A 923 36.90 -20.64 17.48
C ALA A 923 36.61 -22.05 18.02
N GLU A 924 36.11 -22.13 19.25
CA GLU A 924 35.73 -23.37 19.93
C GLU A 924 34.37 -23.24 20.61
N LYS A 925 33.60 -24.34 20.67
CA LYS A 925 32.34 -24.37 21.40
C LYS A 925 32.62 -24.81 22.84
N ALA A 926 32.31 -23.97 23.82
CA ALA A 926 32.63 -24.24 25.21
C ALA A 926 31.50 -23.85 26.18
N ASN A 927 31.46 -24.51 27.34
CA ASN A 927 30.58 -24.14 28.44
C ASN A 927 31.21 -23.01 29.25
N ILE A 928 30.41 -22.00 29.62
CA ILE A 928 30.89 -20.79 30.29
C ILE A 928 30.43 -20.78 31.75
N THR A 929 31.37 -20.50 32.65
CA THR A 929 31.10 -20.25 34.07
C THR A 929 31.42 -18.80 34.42
N ILE A 930 30.46 -18.08 35.00
CA ILE A 930 30.64 -16.70 35.49
C ILE A 930 30.68 -16.71 37.01
N SER A 931 31.71 -16.09 37.59
CA SER A 931 31.94 -16.01 39.03
C SER A 931 31.57 -14.64 39.61
N ALA A 932 31.21 -13.66 38.77
CA ALA A 932 30.77 -12.35 39.22
C ALA A 932 29.40 -12.42 39.96
N PRO A 933 29.24 -11.72 41.09
CA PRO A 933 27.96 -11.65 41.79
C PRO A 933 26.83 -11.12 40.91
N GLY A 934 25.63 -11.67 41.05
CA GLY A 934 24.43 -11.24 40.33
C GLY A 934 24.18 -11.98 39.01
N PHE A 935 25.23 -12.48 38.35
CA PHE A 935 25.14 -13.18 37.07
C PHE A 935 24.72 -14.65 37.20
N PRO A 936 24.12 -15.24 36.15
CA PRO A 936 23.94 -16.69 36.06
C PRO A 936 25.30 -17.41 36.11
N LYS A 937 25.43 -18.38 37.02
CA LYS A 937 26.69 -19.13 37.21
C LYS A 937 27.12 -19.92 35.98
N LYS A 938 26.16 -20.43 35.20
CA LYS A 938 26.40 -21.18 33.97
C LYS A 938 25.64 -20.50 32.83
N ILE A 939 26.31 -20.35 31.69
CA ILE A 939 25.73 -19.87 30.44
C ILE A 939 25.69 -21.03 29.44
N PRO A 940 24.69 -21.12 28.54
CA PRO A 940 24.65 -22.12 27.48
C PRO A 940 25.95 -22.19 26.66
N ALA A 941 26.30 -23.38 26.20
CA ALA A 941 27.50 -23.59 25.39
C ALA A 941 27.46 -22.76 24.09
N THR A 942 28.48 -21.94 23.89
CA THR A 942 28.56 -21.00 22.76
C THR A 942 30.00 -20.94 22.22
N THR A 943 30.19 -20.21 21.11
CA THR A 943 31.49 -20.04 20.47
C THR A 943 32.34 -19.02 21.24
N ILE A 944 33.56 -19.42 21.62
CA ILE A 944 34.61 -18.59 22.26
C ILE A 944 35.83 -18.47 21.32
N ASP A 945 36.72 -17.52 21.60
CA ASP A 945 38.10 -17.58 21.09
C ASP A 945 39.01 -18.20 22.16
N SER A 946 39.42 -19.44 21.93
CA SER A 946 40.32 -20.21 22.81
C SER A 946 41.73 -19.61 22.91
N THR A 947 42.09 -18.69 22.02
CA THR A 947 43.43 -18.08 21.97
C THR A 947 43.56 -16.79 22.79
N LEU A 948 42.47 -16.33 23.43
CA LEU A 948 42.49 -15.11 24.22
C LEU A 948 43.37 -15.25 25.48
N GLY A 949 44.35 -14.36 25.61
CA GLY A 949 45.17 -14.20 26.82
C GLY A 949 44.70 -13.06 27.72
N LEU A 950 44.94 -13.20 29.03
CA LEU A 950 44.72 -12.13 30.00
C LEU A 950 46.00 -11.28 30.18
N ALA A 951 45.85 -9.96 30.27
CA ALA A 951 46.93 -9.03 30.60
C ALA A 951 46.58 -8.21 31.86
N ALA A 952 46.35 -6.90 31.73
CA ALA A 952 46.00 -6.03 32.86
C ALA A 952 44.54 -6.18 33.35
N GLY A 953 43.67 -6.78 32.54
CA GLY A 953 42.26 -6.96 32.84
C GLY A 953 42.01 -8.06 33.85
N GLN A 954 40.81 -8.06 34.44
CA GLN A 954 40.38 -9.08 35.39
C GLN A 954 39.31 -9.97 34.78
N ALA A 955 39.60 -11.27 34.66
CA ALA A 955 38.60 -12.26 34.28
C ALA A 955 37.56 -12.46 35.39
N LYS A 956 36.28 -12.40 35.00
CA LYS A 956 35.09 -12.62 35.84
C LYS A 956 34.37 -13.92 35.51
N GLY A 957 34.83 -14.64 34.49
CA GLY A 957 34.35 -15.95 34.10
C GLY A 957 35.34 -16.67 33.21
N TYR A 958 35.21 -17.99 33.15
CA TYR A 958 36.08 -18.87 32.39
C TYR A 958 35.30 -19.95 31.62
N ALA A 959 35.86 -20.37 30.50
CA ALA A 959 35.59 -21.64 29.84
C ALA A 959 36.84 -22.50 29.99
N GLU A 960 36.80 -23.47 30.91
CA GLU A 960 38.00 -24.15 31.41
C GLU A 960 39.05 -23.14 31.90
N ASN A 961 40.14 -22.94 31.16
CA ASN A 961 41.20 -21.99 31.50
C ASN A 961 41.15 -20.69 30.65
N VAL A 962 40.25 -20.60 29.68
CA VAL A 962 40.15 -19.44 28.77
C VAL A 962 39.28 -18.36 29.42
N PRO A 963 39.74 -17.10 29.52
CA PRO A 963 38.92 -16.00 30.03
C PRO A 963 37.76 -15.68 29.07
N VAL A 964 36.53 -15.57 29.60
CA VAL A 964 35.31 -15.34 28.78
C VAL A 964 34.55 -14.07 29.11
N MET A 965 34.73 -13.51 30.30
CA MET A 965 34.25 -12.16 30.63
C MET A 965 35.40 -11.41 31.28
N VAL A 966 35.98 -10.43 30.61
CA VAL A 966 37.12 -9.63 31.12
C VAL A 966 36.66 -8.22 31.38
N VAL A 967 37.01 -7.66 32.54
CA VAL A 967 36.71 -6.29 32.92
C VAL A 967 38.02 -5.56 33.19
N ASN A 968 38.19 -4.38 32.61
CA ASN A 968 39.36 -3.54 32.82
C ASN A 968 38.94 -2.08 33.07
N SER A 969 39.69 -1.38 33.92
CA SER A 969 39.58 0.06 34.09
C SER A 969 40.63 0.74 33.22
N TYR A 970 40.22 1.71 32.41
CA TYR A 970 41.12 2.43 31.51
C TYR A 970 40.81 3.92 31.52
N GLY A 971 41.78 4.74 31.97
CA GLY A 971 41.53 6.14 32.28
C GLY A 971 40.43 6.30 33.34
N LYS A 972 39.39 7.09 33.03
CA LYS A 972 38.21 7.28 33.90
C LYS A 972 37.07 6.29 33.62
N GLY A 973 37.17 5.50 32.55
CA GLY A 973 36.12 4.61 32.09
C GLY A 973 36.36 3.14 32.40
N GLN A 974 35.54 2.31 31.77
CA GLN A 974 35.55 0.85 31.94
C GLN A 974 35.45 0.17 30.58
N ALA A 975 36.12 -0.97 30.44
CA ALA A 975 36.00 -1.85 29.29
C ALA A 975 35.56 -3.25 29.75
N ILE A 976 34.57 -3.82 29.06
CA ILE A 976 34.03 -5.17 29.30
C ILE A 976 34.12 -5.96 28.00
N LEU A 977 34.88 -7.05 28.00
CA LEU A 977 34.96 -7.97 26.87
C LEU A 977 34.22 -9.27 27.19
N LEU A 978 33.27 -9.62 26.32
CA LEU A 978 32.60 -10.92 26.29
C LEU A 978 33.31 -11.79 25.24
N ASN A 979 34.27 -12.62 25.63
CA ASN A 979 34.94 -13.54 24.71
C ASN A 979 34.07 -14.76 24.39
N PHE A 980 32.84 -14.48 23.98
CA PHE A 980 31.85 -15.42 23.50
C PHE A 980 30.75 -14.68 22.72
N THR A 981 30.08 -15.40 21.83
CA THR A 981 28.96 -14.83 21.07
C THR A 981 27.61 -15.04 21.76
N MET A 982 26.73 -14.05 21.58
CA MET A 982 25.32 -14.10 21.99
C MET A 982 24.40 -14.71 20.92
N LYS A 983 24.92 -15.28 19.83
CA LYS A 983 24.11 -15.84 18.72
C LYS A 983 23.07 -16.87 19.15
N GLU A 984 23.28 -17.51 20.31
CA GLU A 984 22.38 -18.52 20.87
C GLU A 984 21.12 -17.91 21.53
N TYR A 985 21.04 -16.57 21.61
CA TYR A 985 19.89 -15.84 22.13
C TYR A 985 18.69 -15.92 21.18
N ALA A 986 18.94 -15.56 19.93
CA ALA A 986 17.95 -15.55 18.89
C ALA A 986 18.52 -16.20 17.63
N SER A 987 17.83 -17.22 17.13
CA SER A 987 18.06 -17.70 15.78
C SER A 987 16.98 -17.17 14.86
N VAL A 988 17.38 -16.53 13.77
CA VAL A 988 16.51 -16.31 12.63
C VAL A 988 16.47 -17.63 11.84
N LYS A 989 15.31 -18.30 11.80
CA LYS A 989 15.05 -19.43 10.88
C LYS A 989 13.90 -19.07 9.96
N GLY A 990 14.08 -19.24 8.66
CA GLY A 990 13.06 -18.92 7.65
C GLY A 990 13.18 -17.48 7.11
N GLU A 991 12.47 -17.18 6.02
CA GLU A 991 12.36 -15.83 5.43
C GLU A 991 11.88 -14.87 6.53
N LEU A 992 12.19 -13.59 6.67
CA LEU A 992 11.54 -12.75 7.71
C LEU A 992 10.59 -11.77 7.00
N GLU A 993 9.74 -12.28 6.12
CA GLU A 993 8.33 -12.45 6.51
C GLU A 993 7.95 -13.80 7.18
N LYS A 994 8.59 -14.92 6.80
CA LYS A 994 8.37 -16.33 7.23
C LYS A 994 9.27 -16.88 8.37
N GLY A 995 9.63 -16.05 9.35
CA GLY A 995 10.89 -16.24 10.08
C GLY A 995 10.68 -16.01 11.55
N LYS A 996 10.09 -17.02 12.20
CA LYS A 996 9.94 -17.00 13.66
C LYS A 996 11.32 -16.71 14.24
N LEU A 997 11.40 -15.59 14.93
CA LEU A 997 12.46 -15.33 15.88
C LEU A 997 12.29 -16.40 16.96
N GLU A 998 12.93 -17.55 16.75
CA GLU A 998 12.89 -18.65 17.70
C GLU A 998 13.86 -18.28 18.81
N ILE A 999 13.29 -17.65 19.83
CA ILE A 999 13.92 -17.53 21.12
C ILE A 999 13.98 -18.95 21.68
N ASN A 1000 15.18 -19.53 21.78
CA ASN A 1000 15.37 -20.84 22.40
C ASN A 1000 14.98 -20.72 23.87
N ALA A 1001 13.77 -21.14 24.25
CA ALA A 1001 13.17 -20.81 25.54
C ALA A 1001 14.03 -21.19 26.76
N GLU A 1002 14.79 -22.29 26.68
CA GLU A 1002 15.68 -22.74 27.77
C GLU A 1002 16.93 -21.86 27.88
N ASN A 1003 17.60 -21.59 26.75
CA ASN A 1003 18.82 -20.79 26.73
C ASN A 1003 18.56 -19.29 26.90
N ALA A 1004 17.47 -18.81 26.33
CA ALA A 1004 17.15 -17.39 26.25
C ALA A 1004 16.81 -16.79 27.60
N MET A 1005 16.19 -17.53 28.54
CA MET A 1005 15.98 -16.99 29.89
C MET A 1005 17.31 -16.71 30.59
N ILE A 1006 18.27 -17.65 30.49
CA ILE A 1006 19.60 -17.51 31.08
C ILE A 1006 20.38 -16.38 30.41
N LEU A 1007 20.38 -16.34 29.07
CA LEU A 1007 21.07 -15.32 28.29
C LEU A 1007 20.45 -13.93 28.45
N LYS A 1008 19.11 -13.82 28.50
CA LYS A 1008 18.39 -12.57 28.80
C LYS A 1008 18.78 -12.04 30.16
N LYS A 1009 18.77 -12.92 31.19
CA LYS A 1009 19.18 -12.55 32.53
C LYS A 1009 20.65 -12.11 32.56
N PHE A 1010 21.55 -12.88 31.97
CA PHE A 1010 22.96 -12.52 31.85
C PHE A 1010 23.14 -11.14 31.21
N PHE A 1011 22.43 -10.88 30.10
CA PHE A 1011 22.52 -9.63 29.37
C PHE A 1011 22.00 -8.44 30.20
N ASP A 1012 20.88 -8.62 30.91
CA ASP A 1012 20.35 -7.58 31.78
C ASP A 1012 21.27 -7.27 32.96
N ASP A 1013 21.84 -8.31 33.58
CA ASP A 1013 22.84 -8.17 34.64
C ASP A 1013 24.12 -7.50 34.12
N MET A 1014 24.54 -7.79 32.88
CA MET A 1014 25.71 -7.19 32.23
C MET A 1014 25.53 -5.69 32.05
N TRP A 1015 24.40 -5.24 31.49
CA TRP A 1015 24.13 -3.82 31.33
C TRP A 1015 24.00 -3.09 32.67
N THR A 1016 23.40 -3.74 33.65
CA THR A 1016 23.30 -3.21 35.01
C THR A 1016 24.69 -3.07 35.65
N PHE A 1017 25.56 -4.06 35.46
CA PHE A 1017 26.96 -4.05 35.90
C PHE A 1017 27.77 -2.94 35.20
N ALA A 1018 27.55 -2.74 33.90
CA ALA A 1018 28.15 -1.65 33.13
C ALA A 1018 27.66 -0.26 33.58
N GLY A 1019 26.57 -0.17 34.35
CA GLY A 1019 26.00 1.08 34.86
C GLY A 1019 24.80 1.60 34.05
N ASN A 1020 24.35 0.88 33.02
CA ASN A 1020 23.13 1.20 32.28
C ASN A 1020 21.92 0.59 33.01
N LYS A 1021 21.19 1.41 33.78
CA LYS A 1021 19.97 0.98 34.49
C LYS A 1021 18.74 1.12 33.62
N LYS A 1022 17.76 0.22 33.75
CA LYS A 1022 16.49 0.32 33.01
C LYS A 1022 15.75 1.59 33.38
N CYS A 1023 15.31 2.36 32.38
CA CYS A 1023 14.51 3.56 32.59
C CYS A 1023 13.09 3.25 33.10
N ILE A 1024 12.51 2.11 32.69
CA ILE A 1024 11.20 1.65 33.12
C ILE A 1024 11.35 0.25 33.73
N SER A 1025 10.82 0.08 34.94
CA SER A 1025 10.73 -1.24 35.60
C SER A 1025 9.35 -1.84 35.39
N VAL A 1026 9.27 -3.16 35.26
CA VAL A 1026 8.02 -3.92 35.06
C VAL A 1026 7.89 -4.95 36.17
N SER A 1027 6.71 -5.04 36.80
CA SER A 1027 6.41 -6.05 37.81
C SER A 1027 5.09 -6.78 37.49
N PRO A 1028 5.08 -8.11 37.35
CA PRO A 1028 6.25 -9.00 37.35
C PRO A 1028 7.14 -8.75 36.12
N ASP A 1029 8.43 -9.07 36.21
CA ASP A 1029 9.45 -8.79 35.18
C ASP A 1029 9.49 -9.83 34.05
N ASN A 1030 8.60 -10.81 34.08
CA ASN A 1030 8.56 -11.97 33.19
C ASN A 1030 7.36 -11.96 32.22
N ILE A 1031 6.83 -10.78 31.89
CA ILE A 1031 5.75 -10.66 30.90
C ILE A 1031 6.26 -11.14 29.53
N PRO A 1032 5.65 -12.18 28.92
CA PRO A 1032 6.13 -12.75 27.67
C PRO A 1032 6.12 -11.74 26.52
N GLY A 1033 7.22 -11.67 25.78
CA GLY A 1033 7.35 -10.88 24.55
C GLY A 1033 7.21 -9.37 24.71
N LEU A 1034 7.22 -8.83 25.95
CA LEU A 1034 6.96 -7.42 26.19
C LEU A 1034 8.06 -6.53 25.57
N LYS A 1035 7.65 -5.62 24.69
CA LYS A 1035 8.50 -4.58 24.10
C LYS A 1035 8.03 -3.21 24.58
N ILE A 1036 8.98 -2.34 24.93
CA ILE A 1036 8.69 -0.98 25.39
C ILE A 1036 9.57 -0.02 24.60
N TYR A 1037 8.92 0.89 23.86
CA TYR A 1037 9.55 1.91 23.05
C TYR A 1037 9.30 3.29 23.66
N ARG A 1038 10.36 4.08 23.82
CA ARG A 1038 10.32 5.40 24.46
C ARG A 1038 10.69 6.49 23.47
N TYR A 1039 9.81 7.47 23.36
CA TYR A 1039 9.98 8.65 22.53
C TYR A 1039 9.85 9.91 23.37
N LYS A 1040 10.62 10.93 23.03
CA LYS A 1040 10.66 12.21 23.75
C LYS A 1040 10.53 13.37 22.77
N SER A 1041 9.70 14.34 23.14
CA SER A 1041 9.63 15.65 22.48
C SER A 1041 9.57 16.74 23.54
N GLY A 1042 10.64 17.54 23.64
CA GLY A 1042 10.85 18.41 24.79
C GLY A 1042 10.86 17.61 26.10
N ASN A 1043 9.93 17.92 27.01
CA ASN A 1043 9.77 17.21 28.29
C ASN A 1043 8.64 16.16 28.28
N ASN A 1044 7.94 16.00 27.15
CA ASN A 1044 6.88 15.01 27.00
C ASN A 1044 7.49 13.67 26.60
N ILE A 1045 6.99 12.59 27.21
CA ILE A 1045 7.41 11.22 26.91
C ILE A 1045 6.20 10.45 26.35
N TYR A 1046 6.42 9.72 25.28
CA TYR A 1046 5.42 8.84 24.65
C TYR A 1046 5.95 7.41 24.68
N LEU A 1047 5.13 6.49 25.19
CA LEU A 1047 5.46 5.08 25.33
C LEU A 1047 4.62 4.28 24.34
N GLY A 1048 5.28 3.51 23.47
CA GLY A 1048 4.66 2.45 22.69
C GLY A 1048 4.96 1.10 23.33
N ILE A 1049 3.94 0.29 23.63
CA ILE A 1049 4.11 -0.99 24.31
C ILE A 1049 3.31 -2.07 23.58
N LEU A 1050 3.91 -3.22 23.34
CA LEU A 1050 3.26 -4.36 22.71
C LEU A 1050 3.90 -5.68 23.16
N GLN A 1051 3.32 -6.81 22.75
CA GLN A 1051 3.88 -8.13 22.99
C GLN A 1051 4.13 -8.86 21.67
N GLU A 1052 5.37 -9.33 21.48
CA GLU A 1052 5.76 -10.22 20.39
C GLU A 1052 5.80 -11.65 20.92
N VAL A 1053 4.72 -12.39 20.68
CA VAL A 1053 4.50 -13.74 21.23
C VAL A 1053 3.91 -14.67 20.19
N ASP A 1054 3.81 -15.95 20.53
CA ASP A 1054 3.10 -16.94 19.71
C ASP A 1054 1.57 -16.74 19.77
N GLU A 1055 0.89 -17.08 18.66
CA GLU A 1055 -0.56 -16.97 18.49
C GLU A 1055 -1.36 -17.65 19.62
N SER A 1056 -0.82 -18.74 20.18
CA SER A 1056 -1.46 -19.53 21.24
C SER A 1056 -1.82 -18.75 22.51
N ILE A 1057 -1.18 -17.59 22.74
CA ILE A 1057 -1.47 -16.70 23.87
C ILE A 1057 -1.96 -15.31 23.43
N ALA A 1058 -2.38 -15.14 22.18
CA ALA A 1058 -2.75 -13.86 21.59
C ALA A 1058 -3.84 -13.10 22.37
N ASP A 1059 -4.80 -13.83 22.94
CA ASP A 1059 -5.91 -13.30 23.74
C ASP A 1059 -5.63 -13.33 25.26
N LYS A 1060 -4.48 -13.85 25.69
CA LYS A 1060 -4.17 -13.97 27.12
C LYS A 1060 -3.85 -12.61 27.73
N GLU A 1061 -4.40 -12.36 28.89
CA GLU A 1061 -4.19 -11.14 29.65
C GLU A 1061 -3.09 -11.32 30.71
N PHE A 1062 -2.22 -10.31 30.82
CA PHE A 1062 -1.13 -10.25 31.78
C PHE A 1062 -1.19 -8.94 32.55
N LYS A 1063 -1.40 -9.01 33.86
CA LYS A 1063 -1.40 -7.83 34.73
C LYS A 1063 0.03 -7.43 35.06
N ALA A 1064 0.32 -6.14 34.97
CA ALA A 1064 1.63 -5.61 35.32
C ALA A 1064 1.53 -4.19 35.88
N GLU A 1065 2.48 -3.84 36.74
CA GLU A 1065 2.78 -2.46 37.13
C GLU A 1065 4.04 -2.00 36.38
N LEU A 1066 3.93 -0.88 35.65
CA LEU A 1066 5.07 -0.16 35.11
C LEU A 1066 5.49 0.93 36.09
N VAL A 1067 6.78 1.01 36.42
CA VAL A 1067 7.36 2.11 37.20
C VAL A 1067 8.18 2.99 36.28
N LEU A 1068 7.72 4.22 36.13
CA LEU A 1068 8.27 5.28 35.31
C LEU A 1068 9.44 5.99 36.03
N PRO A 1069 10.38 6.59 35.28
CA PRO A 1069 11.57 7.22 35.87
C PRO A 1069 11.24 8.45 36.74
N GLN A 1070 10.08 9.07 36.51
CA GLN A 1070 9.61 10.23 37.25
C GLN A 1070 8.08 10.27 37.30
N LYS A 1071 7.52 11.04 38.25
CA LYS A 1071 6.08 11.32 38.28
C LYS A 1071 5.71 12.27 37.14
N GLY A 1072 4.59 12.00 36.49
CA GLY A 1072 4.01 12.85 35.46
C GLY A 1072 2.49 12.66 35.40
N TYR A 1073 1.83 13.49 34.60
CA TYR A 1073 0.43 13.32 34.26
C TYR A 1073 0.34 12.27 33.15
N VAL A 1074 -0.17 11.09 33.49
CA VAL A 1074 -0.19 9.94 32.59
C VAL A 1074 -1.56 9.82 31.94
N TYR A 1075 -1.58 9.58 30.63
CA TYR A 1075 -2.79 9.32 29.84
C TYR A 1075 -2.62 8.03 29.05
N ASP A 1076 -3.66 7.19 28.98
CA ASP A 1076 -3.79 6.19 27.93
C ASP A 1076 -4.22 6.93 26.65
N THR A 1077 -3.30 7.00 25.70
CA THR A 1077 -3.45 7.78 24.46
C THR A 1077 -4.48 7.16 23.53
N ARG A 1078 -4.58 5.82 23.50
CA ARG A 1078 -5.54 5.12 22.63
C ARG A 1078 -6.95 5.24 23.19
N GLU A 1079 -7.11 5.11 24.50
CA GLU A 1079 -8.40 5.23 25.18
C GLU A 1079 -8.82 6.69 25.47
N GLY A 1080 -7.91 7.65 25.30
CA GLY A 1080 -8.17 9.06 25.62
C GLY A 1080 -8.43 9.31 27.11
N LYS A 1081 -7.74 8.57 27.99
CA LYS A 1081 -8.07 8.49 29.42
C LYS A 1081 -6.94 8.96 30.32
N PHE A 1082 -7.21 9.92 31.19
CA PHE A 1082 -6.29 10.35 32.25
C PHE A 1082 -6.19 9.30 33.36
N LEU A 1083 -4.96 8.87 33.67
CA LEU A 1083 -4.66 7.82 34.68
C LEU A 1083 -4.17 8.39 36.02
N GLY A 1084 -3.83 9.68 36.07
CA GLY A 1084 -3.40 10.36 37.30
C GLY A 1084 -2.02 11.01 37.21
N TYR A 1085 -1.67 11.78 38.24
CA TYR A 1085 -0.30 12.26 38.44
C TYR A 1085 0.49 11.20 39.21
N THR A 1086 1.21 10.36 38.48
CA THR A 1086 1.79 9.12 39.01
C THR A 1086 3.09 8.79 38.28
N ASN A 1087 3.92 7.96 38.91
CA ASN A 1087 5.04 7.27 38.26
C ASN A 1087 4.76 5.77 38.13
N LYS A 1088 3.53 5.33 38.40
CA LYS A 1088 3.11 3.93 38.35
C LYS A 1088 1.90 3.78 37.43
N ILE A 1089 1.98 2.86 36.48
CA ILE A 1089 0.87 2.50 35.59
C ILE A 1089 0.48 1.05 35.89
N ASN A 1090 -0.68 0.85 36.50
CA ASN A 1090 -1.28 -0.48 36.63
C ASN A 1090 -2.09 -0.77 35.37
N THR A 1091 -1.66 -1.76 34.60
CA THR A 1091 -2.25 -2.09 33.30
C THR A 1091 -2.42 -3.58 33.11
N THR A 1092 -3.27 -3.95 32.16
CA THR A 1092 -3.39 -5.30 31.65
C THR A 1092 -2.93 -5.31 30.19
N PHE A 1093 -1.88 -6.08 29.93
CA PHE A 1093 -1.36 -6.33 28.59
C PHE A 1093 -2.07 -7.53 27.97
N CYS A 1094 -2.37 -7.40 26.69
CA CYS A 1094 -2.90 -8.46 25.85
C CYS A 1094 -2.21 -8.33 24.49
N PRO A 1095 -1.66 -9.40 23.90
CA PRO A 1095 -0.89 -9.29 22.65
C PRO A 1095 -1.63 -8.62 21.50
N ILE A 1096 -2.94 -8.85 21.37
CA ILE A 1096 -3.79 -8.17 20.36
C ILE A 1096 -4.19 -6.73 20.71
N LYS A 1097 -3.67 -6.17 21.81
CA LYS A 1097 -3.96 -4.80 22.26
C LYS A 1097 -2.66 -4.04 22.58
N PRO A 1098 -1.96 -3.51 21.56
CA PRO A 1098 -0.88 -2.55 21.78
C PRO A 1098 -1.31 -1.40 22.70
N ARG A 1099 -0.41 -0.82 23.46
CA ARG A 1099 -0.71 0.29 24.38
C ARG A 1099 0.13 1.50 24.00
N VAL A 1100 -0.48 2.68 24.11
CA VAL A 1100 0.23 3.95 23.96
C VAL A 1100 -0.07 4.81 25.18
N TYR A 1101 0.97 5.29 25.84
CA TYR A 1101 0.84 6.20 26.98
C TYR A 1101 1.56 7.51 26.73
N SER A 1102 0.90 8.63 27.07
CA SER A 1102 1.51 9.96 27.10
C SER A 1102 1.83 10.32 28.56
N LEU A 1103 3.07 10.73 28.82
CA LEU A 1103 3.54 11.20 30.12
C LEU A 1103 3.92 12.67 29.98
N LEU A 1104 3.10 13.54 30.55
CA LEU A 1104 3.25 14.99 30.44
C LEU A 1104 3.71 15.60 31.77
N PRO A 1105 4.55 16.66 31.76
CA PRO A 1105 4.93 17.37 32.98
C PRO A 1105 3.81 18.27 33.53
N TYR A 1106 2.68 18.37 32.83
CA TYR A 1106 1.52 19.19 33.17
C TYR A 1106 0.20 18.46 32.93
N LYS A 1107 -0.86 18.89 33.64
CA LYS A 1107 -2.23 18.41 33.40
C LYS A 1107 -2.83 19.20 32.25
N VAL A 1108 -3.41 18.52 31.27
CA VAL A 1108 -4.27 19.17 30.27
C VAL A 1108 -5.68 19.26 30.83
N ASN A 1109 -6.23 20.45 30.84
CA ASN A 1109 -7.55 20.77 31.41
C ASN A 1109 -8.60 21.03 30.33
N GLY A 1110 -8.19 21.32 29.09
CA GLY A 1110 -9.10 21.62 27.98
C GLY A 1110 -8.36 22.12 26.75
N ILE A 1111 -9.12 22.50 25.72
CA ILE A 1111 -8.61 23.17 24.53
C ILE A 1111 -9.39 24.47 24.36
N ASN A 1112 -8.68 25.59 24.23
CA ASN A 1112 -9.30 26.84 23.80
C ASN A 1112 -9.33 26.88 22.27
N LEU A 1113 -10.50 26.61 21.69
CA LEU A 1113 -10.72 26.65 20.25
C LEU A 1113 -11.33 27.99 19.83
N THR A 1114 -10.71 28.71 18.89
CA THR A 1114 -11.25 29.93 18.30
C THR A 1114 -11.60 29.70 16.84
N VAL A 1115 -12.86 29.95 16.49
CA VAL A 1115 -13.43 29.77 15.15
C VAL A 1115 -14.39 30.93 14.91
N PRO A 1116 -14.45 31.52 13.71
CA PRO A 1116 -15.45 32.52 13.38
C PRO A 1116 -16.87 31.99 13.50
N VAL A 1117 -17.83 32.82 13.92
CA VAL A 1117 -19.24 32.43 14.06
C VAL A 1117 -19.92 32.29 12.69
N THR A 1118 -19.43 33.03 11.69
CA THR A 1118 -19.96 33.03 10.33
C THR A 1118 -18.81 33.18 9.35
N VAL A 1119 -18.89 32.42 8.25
CA VAL A 1119 -17.95 32.46 7.12
C VAL A 1119 -18.78 32.42 5.84
N SER A 1120 -18.35 33.09 4.79
CA SER A 1120 -19.03 33.04 3.49
C SER A 1120 -18.46 31.90 2.63
N GLN A 1121 -19.28 31.35 1.73
CA GLN A 1121 -18.76 30.48 0.66
C GLN A 1121 -17.61 31.17 -0.10
N GLY A 1122 -16.57 30.42 -0.47
CA GLY A 1122 -15.38 30.96 -1.17
C GLY A 1122 -14.37 31.69 -0.29
N GLU A 1123 -14.62 31.83 1.02
CA GLU A 1123 -13.68 32.47 1.93
C GLU A 1123 -12.72 31.47 2.57
N THR A 1124 -11.50 31.95 2.84
CA THR A 1124 -10.57 31.29 3.74
C THR A 1124 -10.80 31.80 5.15
N PHE A 1125 -11.26 30.94 6.06
CA PHE A 1125 -11.33 31.28 7.48
C PHE A 1125 -10.12 30.76 8.24
N SER A 1126 -9.71 31.52 9.27
CA SER A 1126 -8.67 31.10 10.19
C SER A 1126 -9.29 30.53 11.46
N TYR A 1127 -8.67 29.49 12.00
CA TYR A 1127 -8.98 28.98 13.33
C TYR A 1127 -7.69 28.83 14.14
N SER A 1128 -7.82 28.82 15.46
CA SER A 1128 -6.71 28.51 16.36
C SER A 1128 -7.15 27.58 17.47
N ALA A 1129 -6.21 26.79 17.97
CA ALA A 1129 -6.42 25.95 19.13
C ALA A 1129 -5.22 26.05 20.07
N GLU A 1130 -5.49 26.13 21.36
CA GLU A 1130 -4.48 26.17 22.41
C GLU A 1130 -4.80 25.15 23.50
N ILE A 1131 -3.82 24.34 23.87
CA ILE A 1131 -3.89 23.46 25.03
C ILE A 1131 -3.98 24.33 26.30
N LEU A 1132 -5.04 24.15 27.08
CA LEU A 1132 -5.16 24.71 28.41
C LEU A 1132 -4.57 23.72 29.41
N ALA A 1133 -3.47 24.07 30.07
CA ALA A 1133 -2.78 23.17 30.98
C ALA A 1133 -2.37 23.83 32.30
N SER A 1134 -1.97 23.04 33.28
CA SER A 1134 -1.49 23.51 34.59
C SER A 1134 -0.17 24.29 34.52
N SER A 1135 0.58 24.18 33.43
CA SER A 1135 1.77 24.97 33.11
C SER A 1135 1.94 25.05 31.59
N SER A 1136 3.00 25.71 31.11
CA SER A 1136 3.29 25.84 29.67
C SER A 1136 3.30 24.48 28.95
N PRO A 1137 2.41 24.26 27.97
CA PRO A 1137 2.41 23.06 27.15
C PRO A 1137 3.66 22.95 26.28
N GLY A 1138 4.13 21.72 26.07
CA GLY A 1138 5.16 21.36 25.11
C GLY A 1138 4.57 20.81 23.81
N PHE A 1139 5.16 19.72 23.30
CA PHE A 1139 4.75 19.12 22.04
C PHE A 1139 3.37 18.42 22.12
N HIS A 1140 2.50 18.67 21.15
CA HIS A 1140 1.19 18.04 21.01
C HIS A 1140 0.85 17.83 19.53
N VAL A 1141 -0.09 16.93 19.26
CA VAL A 1141 -0.70 16.75 17.94
C VAL A 1141 -2.20 16.98 18.08
N PHE A 1142 -2.74 17.87 17.26
CA PHE A 1142 -4.17 18.10 17.12
C PHE A 1142 -4.72 17.35 15.91
N HIS A 1143 -5.73 16.53 16.12
CA HIS A 1143 -6.55 15.96 15.05
C HIS A 1143 -7.74 16.87 14.78
N VAL A 1144 -7.78 17.48 13.58
CA VAL A 1144 -8.79 18.46 13.17
C VAL A 1144 -9.76 17.80 12.19
N VAL A 1145 -11.06 17.88 12.48
CA VAL A 1145 -12.13 17.30 11.66
C VAL A 1145 -13.24 18.33 11.44
N LEU A 1146 -13.74 18.41 10.21
CA LEU A 1146 -14.92 19.22 9.86
C LEU A 1146 -16.11 18.31 9.57
N PHE A 1147 -17.27 18.70 10.07
CA PHE A 1147 -18.54 18.05 9.79
C PHE A 1147 -19.46 19.01 9.04
N SER A 1148 -20.09 18.50 7.99
CA SER A 1148 -21.10 19.19 7.20
C SER A 1148 -22.38 19.45 8.00
N PRO A 1149 -23.35 20.21 7.46
CA PRO A 1149 -24.65 20.40 8.11
C PRO A 1149 -25.48 19.11 8.24
N SER A 1150 -25.18 18.07 7.44
CA SER A 1150 -25.77 16.74 7.59
C SER A 1150 -25.14 15.90 8.72
N GLY A 1151 -24.08 16.41 9.36
CA GLY A 1151 -23.33 15.71 10.40
C GLY A 1151 -22.29 14.73 9.86
N GLU A 1152 -22.05 14.71 8.55
CA GLU A 1152 -21.06 13.85 7.92
C GLU A 1152 -19.66 14.48 7.99
N GLU A 1153 -18.64 13.66 8.26
CA GLU A 1153 -17.25 14.10 8.21
C GLU A 1153 -16.84 14.44 6.76
N VAL A 1154 -16.25 15.63 6.60
CA VAL A 1154 -15.68 16.09 5.32
C VAL A 1154 -14.18 15.80 5.31
N LYS A 1155 -13.83 14.54 5.00
CA LYS A 1155 -12.47 13.98 5.11
C LYS A 1155 -11.36 14.79 4.44
N TYR A 1156 -11.64 15.47 3.32
CA TYR A 1156 -10.62 16.26 2.61
C TYR A 1156 -10.22 17.55 3.37
N TYR A 1157 -10.99 17.98 4.38
CA TYR A 1157 -10.58 19.02 5.33
C TYR A 1157 -9.89 18.48 6.59
N SER A 1158 -9.96 17.17 6.84
CA SER A 1158 -9.35 16.55 8.02
C SER A 1158 -7.82 16.49 7.91
N LYS A 1159 -7.13 16.83 9.01
CA LYS A 1159 -5.65 16.84 9.10
C LYS A 1159 -5.14 16.71 10.54
N ASN A 1160 -3.92 16.17 10.67
CA ASN A 1160 -3.17 16.18 11.91
C ASN A 1160 -2.14 17.31 11.91
N MET A 1161 -2.14 18.11 12.97
CA MET A 1161 -1.24 19.26 13.14
C MET A 1161 -0.37 19.08 14.38
N SER A 1162 0.95 19.04 14.21
CA SER A 1162 1.91 19.07 15.31
C SER A 1162 2.15 20.51 15.79
N THR A 1163 2.45 20.66 17.08
CA THR A 1163 2.87 21.92 17.71
C THR A 1163 3.90 21.63 18.78
N ILE A 1164 4.85 22.54 19.01
CA ILE A 1164 5.89 22.42 20.06
C ILE A 1164 5.54 23.16 21.36
N ASN A 1165 4.48 23.98 21.35
CA ASN A 1165 4.09 24.84 22.47
C ASN A 1165 2.59 24.74 22.81
N GLY A 1166 1.93 23.67 22.36
CA GLY A 1166 0.50 23.44 22.53
C GLY A 1166 -0.41 24.41 21.79
N LYS A 1167 0.09 25.20 20.82
CA LYS A 1167 -0.72 26.15 20.04
C LYS A 1167 -0.64 25.87 18.55
N ILE A 1168 -1.77 25.95 17.87
CA ILE A 1168 -1.84 25.97 16.40
C ILE A 1168 -2.68 27.16 15.93
N GLN A 1169 -2.32 27.65 14.75
CA GLN A 1169 -3.16 28.53 13.95
C GLN A 1169 -3.11 28.02 12.52
N ASP A 1170 -4.27 27.86 11.91
CA ASP A 1170 -4.36 27.37 10.54
C ASP A 1170 -5.57 27.98 9.81
N LYS A 1171 -5.66 27.68 8.52
CA LYS A 1171 -6.66 28.18 7.60
C LYS A 1171 -7.35 27.04 6.87
N ILE A 1172 -8.62 27.26 6.54
CA ILE A 1172 -9.42 26.36 5.69
C ILE A 1172 -10.08 27.23 4.63
N PHE A 1173 -9.84 26.87 3.36
CA PHE A 1173 -10.53 27.46 2.22
C PHE A 1173 -11.82 26.69 1.93
N LEU A 1174 -12.95 27.37 2.07
CA LEU A 1174 -14.27 26.83 1.75
C LEU A 1174 -14.57 27.09 0.28
N ALA A 1175 -15.02 26.07 -0.43
CA ALA A 1175 -15.46 26.22 -1.81
C ALA A 1175 -16.65 27.18 -1.95
N LEU A 1176 -16.83 27.76 -3.13
CA LEU A 1176 -17.97 28.61 -3.47
C LEU A 1176 -19.31 27.87 -3.45
N ASN A 1177 -19.29 26.53 -3.48
CA ASN A 1177 -20.47 25.68 -3.46
C ASN A 1177 -20.59 24.81 -2.18
N GLU A 1178 -19.87 25.14 -1.11
CA GLU A 1178 -20.06 24.43 0.16
C GLU A 1178 -21.50 24.52 0.65
N THR A 1179 -22.03 23.45 1.24
CA THR A 1179 -23.43 23.43 1.69
C THR A 1179 -23.66 24.51 2.74
N LYS A 1180 -24.60 25.43 2.51
CA LYS A 1180 -24.97 26.46 3.47
C LYS A 1180 -25.60 25.85 4.72
N GLY A 1181 -25.37 26.47 5.87
CA GLY A 1181 -25.93 26.02 7.15
C GLY A 1181 -24.89 25.92 8.25
N THR A 1182 -25.23 25.21 9.31
CA THR A 1182 -24.38 25.07 10.51
C THR A 1182 -23.39 23.93 10.33
N TRP A 1183 -22.12 24.27 10.30
CA TRP A 1183 -21.00 23.35 10.26
C TRP A 1183 -20.41 23.20 11.66
N LYS A 1184 -19.68 22.10 11.88
CA LYS A 1184 -18.96 21.84 13.12
C LYS A 1184 -17.50 21.53 12.86
N ILE A 1185 -16.60 22.17 13.59
CA ILE A 1185 -15.18 21.82 13.65
C ILE A 1185 -14.89 21.21 15.02
N LYS A 1186 -14.29 20.01 15.01
CA LYS A 1186 -13.83 19.30 16.19
C LYS A 1186 -12.30 19.24 16.17
N ILE A 1187 -11.68 19.59 17.28
CA ILE A 1187 -10.24 19.47 17.48
C ILE A 1187 -9.97 18.58 18.69
N THR A 1188 -9.19 17.53 18.50
CA THR A 1188 -8.80 16.58 19.55
C THR A 1188 -7.31 16.65 19.80
N ASP A 1189 -6.88 16.83 21.05
CA ASP A 1189 -5.49 16.59 21.47
C ASP A 1189 -5.25 15.08 21.52
N VAL A 1190 -4.53 14.57 20.53
CA VAL A 1190 -4.30 13.12 20.34
C VAL A 1190 -3.64 12.51 21.57
N ALA A 1191 -2.75 13.24 22.24
CA ALA A 1191 -1.99 12.71 23.38
C ALA A 1191 -2.87 12.37 24.58
N THR A 1192 -3.99 13.07 24.76
CA THR A 1192 -4.85 12.99 25.96
C THR A 1192 -6.28 12.54 25.68
N GLY A 1193 -6.74 12.64 24.42
CA GLY A 1193 -8.13 12.40 24.02
C GLY A 1193 -9.09 13.56 24.32
N ILE A 1194 -8.60 14.63 24.97
CA ILE A 1194 -9.40 15.84 25.23
C ILE A 1194 -9.71 16.49 23.88
N PHE A 1195 -10.97 16.88 23.70
CA PHE A 1195 -11.42 17.56 22.50
C PHE A 1195 -12.27 18.77 22.84
N GLU A 1196 -12.34 19.69 21.88
CA GLU A 1196 -13.27 20.82 21.88
C GLU A 1196 -13.95 20.88 20.51
N GLU A 1197 -15.21 21.29 20.48
CA GLU A 1197 -15.95 21.46 19.23
C GLU A 1197 -16.67 22.81 19.20
N LYS A 1198 -16.64 23.46 18.05
CA LYS A 1198 -17.38 24.70 17.81
C LYS A 1198 -18.17 24.62 16.52
N THR A 1199 -19.32 25.27 16.53
CA THR A 1199 -20.16 25.44 15.34
C THR A 1199 -19.91 26.80 14.70
N PHE A 1200 -19.99 26.85 13.38
CA PHE A 1200 -19.97 28.08 12.61
C PHE A 1200 -20.98 27.96 11.45
N ASN A 1201 -21.49 29.09 10.97
CA ASN A 1201 -22.44 29.09 9.87
C ASN A 1201 -21.75 29.48 8.56
N ILE A 1202 -21.93 28.67 7.52
CA ILE A 1202 -21.59 29.05 6.14
C ILE A 1202 -22.80 29.74 5.51
N LYS A 1203 -22.61 30.98 5.03
CA LYS A 1203 -23.65 31.79 4.36
C LYS A 1203 -23.46 31.86 2.85
#